data_AF-A0A2T0U9Y7-F1
#
_entry.id   AF-A0A2T0U9Y7-F1
#
_cell.length_a   1.000
_cell.length_b   1.000
_cell.length_c   1.000
_cell.angle_alpha   90.00
_cell.angle_beta   90.00
_cell.angle_gamma   90.00
#
_symmetry.space_group_name_H-M   'P 1'
#
loop_
_entity.id
_entity.type
_entity.pdbx_description
1 polymer ?
#
loop_
_entity_poly.entity_id
_entity_poly.type
_entity_poly.pdbx_seq_one_letter_code
_entity_poly.pdbx_strand_id
1 'polypeptide(L)'
;MNPSLTSTAPTTPGPSRRSVLGLGGVGAVTALGLSAGPLAVGAYAAEPAGFDELRRRWVDYLTGGSELDTTNPVIAERVAQISEAAATAVGSALPLTAGGNIWADLPMAGKEANIALTYRRIVDVATAWATRGTAQHADPAVAEALVAWYRHMTTSWYNAGSRPFGNWWFWEIGIPRSLGDLTALIDGLLTQADRDAAMAGVRRFTPNPNFRGTGTSLSETGGNRADKVLACLLRGIATRNAADMALARDALSDVVRAGRNSLFRYVTGGNGFYADGSYIDHGYIPYVGTYGNVALAGVASSLLLLTGSQWPVTDPNVSVFLDAPERSFAPFIWNGRMMETVRGRAVSREGERDFDDGFTAICSMLLLAQQIEDPYRTTYTTLAKGWLQRLTGDYMRRGSVGDLQRAFAVLEDGGVTAAAEPVGTEQFGAQERTVHRGTGWAFTVSTSSRRIGRYEWGNNENNLGWHHGDGVGYLYVDADPGQFSDDYWPTVDPYRIPGTTAALTERASGASGAGTGIPRAQNLWGGGVSLEGRWGSAGMDLTNSLGTTRAKKSWLMLDDLVLAVGSDIATSTDAETTVENRGFAVGTDVVVTVDGTRHDAATDHVDPRWAHVGGPHDVAGYVFVAPPSSRPTSRSRWSARTPWHTSCGSPSVASGSSSPTSSRPPTRASSPRPSRWQSSPAVTATPPPSPCLRRRRRR
;
A
#
# COMPACT_ATOMS: atom_id res chain seq x y z
N MET A 1 20.56 39.66 -62.88
CA MET A 1 19.38 40.33 -63.49
C MET A 1 18.25 40.26 -62.49
N ASN A 2 17.81 41.44 -62.03
CA ASN A 2 16.60 41.67 -61.23
C ASN A 2 15.45 41.96 -62.23
N PRO A 3 14.16 41.79 -61.89
CA PRO A 3 13.49 42.81 -61.07
C PRO A 3 12.39 42.33 -60.09
N SER A 4 12.43 42.93 -58.88
CA SER A 4 11.39 43.51 -58.02
C SER A 4 9.88 43.28 -58.30
N LEU A 5 9.09 43.03 -57.23
CA LEU A 5 8.09 43.96 -56.64
C LEU A 5 7.41 43.39 -55.36
N THR A 6 6.82 44.30 -54.57
CA THR A 6 6.55 44.35 -53.12
C THR A 6 5.10 44.05 -52.66
N SER A 7 4.92 43.91 -51.32
CA SER A 7 3.70 44.25 -50.50
C SER A 7 2.56 43.20 -50.50
N THR A 8 1.78 42.86 -49.45
CA THR A 8 1.44 43.42 -48.12
C THR A 8 0.67 42.34 -47.32
N ALA A 9 0.70 42.36 -45.98
CA ALA A 9 -0.10 41.49 -45.10
C ALA A 9 -1.52 42.05 -44.83
N PRO A 10 -2.54 41.20 -44.58
CA PRO A 10 -3.87 41.66 -44.18
C PRO A 10 -4.07 41.68 -42.66
N THR A 11 -4.68 42.79 -42.21
CA THR A 11 -5.12 43.15 -40.86
C THR A 11 -6.43 42.49 -40.45
N THR A 12 -6.54 42.13 -39.17
CA THR A 12 -7.76 41.68 -38.48
C THR A 12 -8.77 42.83 -38.25
N PRO A 13 -10.09 42.60 -38.37
CA PRO A 13 -11.09 43.60 -38.00
C PRO A 13 -11.51 43.48 -36.53
N GLY A 14 -11.52 44.61 -35.82
CA GLY A 14 -12.06 44.77 -34.47
C GLY A 14 -13.58 44.98 -34.43
N PRO A 15 -14.23 44.83 -33.26
CA PRO A 15 -15.70 44.85 -33.14
C PRO A 15 -16.26 46.26 -32.90
N SER A 16 -17.45 46.53 -33.49
CA SER A 16 -18.19 47.80 -33.35
C SER A 16 -19.25 47.75 -32.23
N ARG A 17 -19.59 48.94 -31.69
CA ARG A 17 -20.50 49.20 -30.55
C ARG A 17 -21.88 49.74 -31.00
N ARG A 18 -22.99 49.09 -30.57
CA ARG A 18 -24.32 49.61 -30.12
C ARG A 18 -25.33 48.44 -30.15
N SER A 19 -25.61 47.74 -29.03
CA SER A 19 -26.71 47.96 -28.04
C SER A 19 -28.11 47.76 -28.65
N VAL A 20 -29.00 46.85 -28.20
CA VAL A 20 -29.73 46.85 -26.90
C VAL A 20 -30.64 45.58 -26.73
N LEU A 21 -30.64 45.01 -25.49
CA LEU A 21 -31.62 44.19 -24.71
C LEU A 21 -32.12 42.80 -25.23
N GLY A 22 -32.27 41.74 -24.39
CA GLY A 22 -32.11 41.63 -22.93
C GLY A 22 -32.36 40.22 -22.34
N LEU A 23 -32.00 40.10 -21.04
CA LEU A 23 -32.46 39.19 -19.96
C LEU A 23 -32.31 37.66 -20.15
N GLY A 24 -31.68 36.89 -19.27
CA GLY A 24 -31.06 37.14 -17.96
C GLY A 24 -30.52 35.84 -17.35
N GLY A 25 -29.58 35.96 -16.39
CA GLY A 25 -29.23 34.88 -15.44
C GLY A 25 -27.88 34.19 -15.63
N VAL A 26 -26.76 34.89 -15.42
CA VAL A 26 -25.46 34.25 -15.08
C VAL A 26 -25.26 34.41 -13.58
N GLY A 27 -25.39 33.31 -12.84
CA GLY A 27 -24.90 33.19 -11.47
C GLY A 27 -23.37 33.10 -11.50
N ALA A 28 -22.73 34.05 -10.83
CA ALA A 28 -21.29 34.06 -10.64
C ALA A 28 -20.84 32.83 -9.85
N VAL A 29 -20.00 31.98 -10.45
CA VAL A 29 -19.18 31.03 -9.70
C VAL A 29 -18.02 31.84 -9.12
N THR A 30 -18.22 32.35 -7.90
CA THR A 30 -17.12 32.82 -7.06
C THR A 30 -16.23 31.64 -6.73
N ALA A 31 -15.06 31.59 -7.36
CA ALA A 31 -13.93 30.81 -6.87
C ALA A 31 -13.50 31.39 -5.52
N LEU A 32 -14.03 30.83 -4.43
CA LEU A 32 -13.48 31.04 -3.10
C LEU A 32 -12.15 30.29 -3.05
N GLY A 33 -11.07 31.01 -3.33
CA GLY A 33 -9.74 30.61 -2.90
C GLY A 33 -9.71 30.62 -1.38
N LEU A 34 -9.94 29.46 -0.77
CA LEU A 34 -9.58 29.21 0.61
C LEU A 34 -8.06 29.22 0.69
N SER A 35 -7.49 30.39 0.97
CA SER A 35 -6.15 30.46 1.53
C SER A 35 -6.21 29.73 2.88
N ALA A 36 -5.71 28.50 2.93
CA ALA A 36 -5.43 27.83 4.19
C ALA A 36 -4.45 28.74 4.97
N GLY A 37 -4.97 29.40 6.01
CA GLY A 37 -4.13 30.08 6.98
C GLY A 37 -3.21 29.05 7.67
N PRO A 38 -2.15 29.51 8.35
CA PRO A 38 -1.41 28.62 9.25
C PRO A 38 -2.41 27.97 10.20
N LEU A 39 -2.26 26.65 10.43
CA LEU A 39 -3.03 25.87 11.40
C LEU A 39 -3.22 26.72 12.68
N ALA A 40 -4.43 27.20 12.90
CA ALA A 40 -4.71 28.19 13.94
C ALA A 40 -4.92 27.45 15.26
N VAL A 41 -3.80 27.06 15.88
CA VAL A 41 -3.78 26.42 17.19
C VAL A 41 -4.59 27.29 18.17
N GLY A 42 -5.67 26.72 18.71
CA GLY A 42 -6.47 27.32 19.76
C GLY A 42 -5.59 27.85 20.90
N ALA A 43 -5.78 29.13 21.23
CA ALA A 43 -4.97 29.87 22.18
C ALA A 43 -5.18 29.39 23.64
N TYR A 44 -4.13 28.77 24.20
CA TYR A 44 -3.50 29.14 25.48
C TYR A 44 -2.00 28.87 25.31
N ALA A 45 -1.17 29.86 25.63
CA ALA A 45 0.28 29.84 25.41
C ALA A 45 0.96 28.78 26.29
N ALA A 46 0.98 27.53 25.82
CA ALA A 46 1.96 26.54 26.25
C ALA A 46 3.28 26.81 25.53
N GLU A 47 4.40 26.72 26.25
CA GLU A 47 5.73 26.72 25.63
C GLU A 47 5.81 25.59 24.60
N PRO A 48 6.37 25.85 23.39
CA PRO A 48 6.49 24.82 22.37
C PRO A 48 7.27 23.60 22.88
N ALA A 49 6.83 22.41 22.50
CA ALA A 49 7.43 21.15 22.95
C ALA A 49 8.94 21.08 22.62
N GLY A 50 9.75 20.86 23.66
CA GLY A 50 11.19 20.57 23.57
C GLY A 50 11.49 19.08 23.47
N PHE A 51 12.76 18.70 23.43
CA PHE A 51 13.19 17.31 23.14
C PHE A 51 12.59 16.23 24.06
N ASP A 52 12.53 16.47 25.37
CA ASP A 52 12.02 15.47 26.32
C ASP A 52 10.50 15.23 26.17
N GLU A 53 9.75 16.28 25.82
CA GLU A 53 8.33 16.18 25.46
C GLU A 53 8.14 15.37 24.18
N LEU A 54 8.95 15.64 23.15
CA LEU A 54 8.88 14.90 21.89
C LEU A 54 9.25 13.43 22.07
N ARG A 55 10.25 13.13 22.92
CA ARG A 55 10.58 11.75 23.30
C ARG A 55 9.37 11.06 23.93
N ARG A 56 8.69 11.71 24.89
CA ARG A 56 7.53 11.13 25.56
C ARG A 56 6.38 10.87 24.60
N ARG A 57 6.06 11.82 23.70
CA ARG A 57 5.06 11.62 22.64
C ARG A 57 5.36 10.39 21.79
N TRP A 58 6.63 10.18 21.44
CA TRP A 58 7.05 8.99 20.70
C TRP A 58 6.86 7.70 21.51
N VAL A 59 7.26 7.71 22.79
CA VAL A 59 7.05 6.56 23.69
C VAL A 59 5.56 6.25 23.85
N ASP A 60 4.72 7.26 24.10
CA ASP A 60 3.27 7.10 24.22
C ASP A 60 2.65 6.55 22.94
N TYR A 61 3.14 6.99 21.77
CA TYR A 61 2.73 6.42 20.49
C TYR A 61 3.05 4.93 20.38
N LEU A 62 4.22 4.50 20.85
CA LEU A 62 4.66 3.09 20.79
C LEU A 62 3.94 2.20 21.83
N THR A 63 3.61 2.74 23.01
CA THR A 63 3.12 1.95 24.16
C THR A 63 1.64 2.15 24.47
N GLY A 64 0.96 3.11 23.82
CA GLY A 64 -0.39 3.56 24.18
C GLY A 64 -0.43 4.58 25.33
N GLY A 65 0.72 4.89 25.94
CA GLY A 65 0.85 5.89 26.99
C GLY A 65 0.14 5.52 28.30
N SER A 66 -0.06 6.52 29.17
CA SER A 66 -0.73 6.35 30.47
C SER A 66 -2.20 5.95 30.33
N GLU A 67 -2.83 6.37 29.23
CA GLU A 67 -4.26 6.18 28.95
C GLU A 67 -4.59 4.83 28.28
N LEU A 68 -3.63 3.90 28.26
CA LEU A 68 -3.86 2.57 27.69
C LEU A 68 -5.00 1.84 28.41
N ASP A 69 -6.11 1.63 27.69
CA ASP A 69 -7.27 0.91 28.18
C ASP A 69 -7.06 -0.60 28.11
N THR A 70 -6.50 -1.16 29.18
CA THR A 70 -6.32 -2.61 29.34
C THR A 70 -7.61 -3.32 29.76
N THR A 71 -8.76 -2.63 29.85
CA THR A 71 -10.05 -3.27 30.12
C THR A 71 -10.73 -3.73 28.82
N ASN A 72 -10.40 -3.10 27.69
CA ASN A 72 -10.79 -3.60 26.37
C ASN A 72 -10.12 -4.97 26.12
N PRO A 73 -10.89 -6.03 25.82
CA PRO A 73 -10.37 -7.40 25.73
C PRO A 73 -9.36 -7.59 24.59
N VAL A 74 -9.50 -6.86 23.47
CA VAL A 74 -8.56 -6.96 22.34
C VAL A 74 -7.24 -6.28 22.68
N ILE A 75 -7.28 -5.14 23.36
CA ILE A 75 -6.07 -4.46 23.84
C ILE A 75 -5.38 -5.30 24.92
N ALA A 76 -6.13 -5.84 25.89
CA ALA A 76 -5.60 -6.71 26.94
C ALA A 76 -4.90 -7.94 26.36
N GLU A 77 -5.51 -8.60 25.37
CA GLU A 77 -4.88 -9.72 24.66
C GLU A 77 -3.59 -9.28 23.96
N ARG A 78 -3.59 -8.12 23.30
CA ARG A 78 -2.39 -7.61 22.64
C ARG A 78 -1.26 -7.33 23.61
N VAL A 79 -1.55 -6.77 24.78
CA VAL A 79 -0.58 -6.56 25.87
C VAL A 79 -0.02 -7.90 26.35
N ALA A 80 -0.86 -8.93 26.51
CA ALA A 80 -0.42 -10.27 26.89
C ALA A 80 0.52 -10.89 25.83
N GLN A 81 0.20 -10.75 24.54
CA GLN A 81 1.06 -11.21 23.44
C GLN A 81 2.42 -10.51 23.42
N ILE A 82 2.45 -9.18 23.65
CA ILE A 82 3.70 -8.42 23.78
C ILE A 82 4.52 -8.97 24.97
N SER A 83 3.86 -9.21 26.11
CA SER A 83 4.50 -9.74 27.31
C SER A 83 5.09 -11.15 27.10
N GLU A 84 4.39 -12.03 26.38
CA GLU A 84 4.85 -13.40 26.08
C GLU A 84 6.03 -13.40 25.10
N ALA A 85 5.95 -12.58 24.04
CA ALA A 85 7.02 -12.44 23.07
C ALA A 85 8.30 -11.89 23.73
N ALA A 86 8.17 -10.89 24.60
CA ALA A 86 9.29 -10.34 25.35
C ALA A 86 9.90 -11.35 26.33
N ALA A 87 9.07 -12.11 27.06
CA ALA A 87 9.54 -13.18 27.95
C ALA A 87 10.34 -14.24 27.17
N THR A 88 9.83 -14.65 26.00
CA THR A 88 10.50 -15.61 25.13
C THR A 88 11.84 -15.07 24.63
N ALA A 89 11.90 -13.81 24.20
CA ALA A 89 13.13 -13.19 23.74
C ALA A 89 14.17 -13.07 24.87
N VAL A 90 13.77 -12.63 26.06
CA VAL A 90 14.65 -12.54 27.24
C VAL A 90 15.17 -13.93 27.63
N GLY A 91 14.28 -14.93 27.74
CA GLY A 91 14.65 -16.28 28.18
C GLY A 91 15.51 -17.08 27.17
N SER A 92 15.52 -16.69 25.89
CA SER A 92 16.30 -17.35 24.83
C SER A 92 17.57 -16.61 24.42
N ALA A 93 17.87 -15.48 25.08
CA ALA A 93 19.08 -14.71 24.80
C ALA A 93 20.35 -15.49 25.21
N LEU A 94 21.36 -15.44 24.36
CA LEU A 94 22.67 -16.04 24.58
C LEU A 94 23.56 -15.08 25.38
N PRO A 95 24.55 -15.61 26.13
CA PRO A 95 25.62 -14.79 26.69
C PRO A 95 26.33 -13.97 25.60
N LEU A 96 26.54 -12.68 25.87
CA LEU A 96 27.19 -11.78 24.93
C LEU A 96 28.67 -12.13 24.77
N THR A 97 29.09 -12.29 23.52
CA THR A 97 30.50 -12.44 23.12
C THR A 97 30.84 -11.35 22.11
N ALA A 98 32.11 -10.93 22.04
CA ALA A 98 32.53 -9.87 21.12
C ALA A 98 32.19 -10.24 19.66
N GLY A 99 31.38 -9.42 18.99
CA GLY A 99 30.89 -9.73 17.63
C GLY A 99 29.94 -10.92 17.53
N GLY A 100 29.40 -11.42 18.64
CA GLY A 100 28.46 -12.54 18.68
C GLY A 100 27.00 -12.17 18.41
N ASN A 101 26.15 -13.19 18.22
CA ASN A 101 24.70 -13.04 18.08
C ASN A 101 24.03 -13.02 19.47
N ILE A 102 22.92 -12.30 19.61
CA ILE A 102 22.11 -12.31 20.85
C ILE A 102 21.17 -13.52 20.89
N TRP A 103 20.68 -13.98 19.74
CA TRP A 103 19.81 -15.15 19.62
C TRP A 103 20.33 -16.15 18.59
N ALA A 104 20.17 -17.44 18.88
CA ALA A 104 20.66 -18.51 18.01
C ALA A 104 19.95 -18.58 16.65
N ASP A 105 18.66 -18.22 16.60
CA ASP A 105 17.84 -18.19 15.40
C ASP A 105 18.08 -16.96 14.50
N LEU A 106 18.83 -15.96 14.99
CA LEU A 106 19.21 -14.76 14.24
C LEU A 106 20.73 -14.62 14.12
N PRO A 107 21.42 -15.52 13.38
CA PRO A 107 22.84 -15.34 13.12
C PRO A 107 23.07 -14.10 12.26
N MET A 108 23.88 -13.15 12.73
CA MET A 108 24.06 -11.84 12.10
C MET A 108 25.25 -11.78 11.12
N ALA A 109 26.25 -12.66 11.28
CA ALA A 109 27.44 -12.67 10.43
C ALA A 109 27.06 -12.87 8.95
N GLY A 110 27.42 -11.89 8.11
CA GLY A 110 27.11 -11.89 6.68
C GLY A 110 25.61 -11.82 6.33
N LYS A 111 24.75 -11.44 7.29
CA LYS A 111 23.29 -11.37 7.12
C LYS A 111 22.72 -10.06 7.66
N GLU A 112 22.70 -9.02 6.84
CA GLU A 112 22.26 -7.67 7.22
C GLU A 112 20.79 -7.63 7.66
N ALA A 113 19.95 -8.47 7.06
CA ALA A 113 18.55 -8.62 7.44
C ALA A 113 18.42 -9.12 8.89
N ASN A 114 19.29 -10.03 9.32
CA ASN A 114 19.29 -10.55 10.69
C ASN A 114 19.79 -9.54 11.71
N ILE A 115 20.67 -8.61 11.32
CA ILE A 115 21.08 -7.48 12.17
C ILE A 115 19.87 -6.58 12.44
N ALA A 116 19.12 -6.23 11.39
CA ALA A 116 17.91 -5.43 11.52
C ALA A 116 16.83 -6.14 12.36
N LEU A 117 16.60 -7.44 12.13
CA LEU A 117 15.68 -8.24 12.95
C LEU A 117 16.09 -8.33 14.41
N THR A 118 17.40 -8.38 14.70
CA THR A 118 17.92 -8.39 16.07
C THR A 118 17.58 -7.07 16.77
N TYR A 119 17.81 -5.92 16.11
CA TYR A 119 17.34 -4.63 16.63
C TYR A 119 15.83 -4.61 16.85
N ARG A 120 15.05 -5.16 15.92
CA ARG A 120 13.59 -5.18 16.06
C ARG A 120 13.15 -6.01 17.26
N ARG A 121 13.73 -7.18 17.49
CA ARG A 121 13.43 -8.02 18.65
C ARG A 121 13.81 -7.33 19.97
N ILE A 122 14.90 -6.55 19.99
CA ILE A 122 15.24 -5.71 21.16
C ILE A 122 14.19 -4.61 21.37
N VAL A 123 13.72 -3.96 20.31
CA VAL A 123 12.62 -2.96 20.38
C VAL A 123 11.34 -3.59 20.92
N ASP A 124 11.00 -4.83 20.53
CA ASP A 124 9.82 -5.52 21.05
C ASP A 124 9.93 -5.76 22.57
N VAL A 125 11.11 -6.15 23.07
CA VAL A 125 11.37 -6.28 24.52
C VAL A 125 11.33 -4.91 25.22
N ALA A 126 11.91 -3.87 24.62
CA ALA A 126 11.89 -2.51 25.17
C ALA A 126 10.46 -1.93 25.21
N THR A 127 9.64 -2.25 24.21
CA THR A 127 8.23 -1.86 24.17
C THR A 127 7.48 -2.57 25.29
N ALA A 128 7.70 -3.87 25.50
CA ALA A 128 7.12 -4.58 26.64
C ALA A 128 7.53 -3.95 27.97
N TRP A 129 8.82 -3.68 28.16
CA TRP A 129 9.35 -3.01 29.36
C TRP A 129 8.72 -1.63 29.61
N ALA A 130 8.43 -0.88 28.54
CA ALA A 130 7.80 0.44 28.63
C ALA A 130 6.26 0.42 28.70
N THR A 131 5.61 -0.73 28.45
CA THR A 131 4.15 -0.83 28.38
C THR A 131 3.56 -1.32 29.69
N ARG A 132 2.63 -0.55 30.28
CA ARG A 132 1.91 -0.93 31.50
C ARG A 132 1.10 -2.20 31.26
N GLY A 133 1.14 -3.13 32.22
CA GLY A 133 0.37 -4.37 32.19
C GLY A 133 1.12 -5.59 31.61
N THR A 134 2.33 -5.40 31.09
CA THR A 134 3.23 -6.53 30.77
C THR A 134 3.96 -6.99 32.03
N ALA A 135 4.45 -8.23 32.02
CA ALA A 135 5.29 -8.76 33.10
C ALA A 135 6.68 -8.10 33.15
N GLN A 136 7.14 -7.53 32.03
CA GLN A 136 8.45 -6.87 31.92
C GLN A 136 8.40 -5.40 32.35
N HIS A 137 7.21 -4.86 32.61
CA HIS A 137 7.05 -3.43 32.84
C HIS A 137 7.92 -2.93 34.00
N ALA A 138 8.84 -2.01 33.69
CA ALA A 138 9.81 -1.45 34.64
C ALA A 138 10.69 -2.48 35.38
N ASP A 139 10.80 -3.72 34.89
CA ASP A 139 11.63 -4.76 35.50
C ASP A 139 13.12 -4.39 35.42
N PRO A 140 13.87 -4.39 36.54
CA PRO A 140 15.29 -4.03 36.56
C PRO A 140 16.21 -4.98 35.79
N ALA A 141 15.93 -6.29 35.80
CA ALA A 141 16.75 -7.27 35.09
C ALA A 141 16.56 -7.14 33.56
N VAL A 142 15.32 -6.87 33.12
CA VAL A 142 15.05 -6.54 31.71
C VAL A 142 15.72 -5.23 31.31
N ALA A 143 15.70 -4.20 32.17
CA ALA A 143 16.41 -2.95 31.94
C ALA A 143 17.92 -3.15 31.74
N GLU A 144 18.56 -3.94 32.60
CA GLU A 144 19.99 -4.28 32.47
C GLU A 144 20.30 -5.01 31.16
N ALA A 145 19.46 -5.99 30.79
CA ALA A 145 19.61 -6.73 29.53
C ALA A 145 19.48 -5.81 28.30
N LEU A 146 18.51 -4.90 28.30
CA LEU A 146 18.29 -3.93 27.22
C LEU A 146 19.51 -3.02 27.02
N VAL A 147 20.09 -2.49 28.10
CA VAL A 147 21.30 -1.66 28.03
C VAL A 147 22.50 -2.46 27.51
N ALA A 148 22.66 -3.71 27.98
CA ALA A 148 23.73 -4.59 27.51
C ALA A 148 23.61 -4.91 26.01
N TRP A 149 22.41 -5.26 25.54
CA TRP A 149 22.14 -5.52 24.12
C TRP A 149 22.30 -4.27 23.26
N TYR A 150 21.83 -3.11 23.73
CA TYR A 150 22.01 -1.84 23.05
C TYR A 150 23.50 -1.58 22.78
N ARG A 151 24.32 -1.61 23.83
CA ARG A 151 25.77 -1.39 23.75
C ARG A 151 26.46 -2.43 22.86
N HIS A 152 26.08 -3.70 22.98
CA HIS A 152 26.63 -4.76 22.14
C HIS A 152 26.40 -4.51 20.66
N MET A 153 25.17 -4.18 20.29
CA MET A 153 24.79 -3.91 18.90
C MET A 153 25.47 -2.65 18.36
N THR A 154 25.48 -1.55 19.14
CA THR A 154 26.08 -0.28 18.71
C THR A 154 27.60 -0.29 18.76
N THR A 155 28.23 -1.29 19.39
CA THR A 155 29.69 -1.46 19.38
C THR A 155 30.12 -2.43 18.28
N SER A 156 29.44 -3.58 18.15
CA SER A 156 29.91 -4.68 17.31
C SER A 156 29.32 -4.72 15.92
N TRP A 157 28.08 -4.24 15.74
CA TRP A 157 27.31 -4.50 14.52
C TRP A 157 26.96 -3.24 13.73
N TYR A 158 26.54 -2.17 14.42
CA TYR A 158 26.12 -0.93 13.78
C TYR A 158 26.75 0.29 14.45
N ASN A 159 27.89 0.72 13.93
CA ASN A 159 28.67 1.87 14.40
C ASN A 159 29.26 2.65 13.22
N ALA A 160 29.89 3.80 13.49
CA ALA A 160 30.45 4.67 12.46
C ALA A 160 31.58 4.03 11.62
N GLY A 161 32.24 2.99 12.15
CA GLY A 161 33.27 2.19 11.47
C GLY A 161 32.74 0.95 10.76
N SER A 162 31.45 0.60 10.92
CA SER A 162 30.84 -0.56 10.25
C SER A 162 30.95 -0.42 8.73
N ARG A 163 31.20 -1.55 8.06
CA ARG A 163 31.19 -1.63 6.58
C ARG A 163 29.85 -2.20 6.13
N PRO A 164 29.04 -1.44 5.38
CA PRO A 164 27.74 -1.93 4.95
C PRO A 164 27.92 -3.02 3.89
N PHE A 165 27.03 -4.01 3.91
CA PHE A 165 26.96 -5.09 2.93
C PHE A 165 25.51 -5.49 2.68
N GLY A 166 25.28 -6.17 1.57
CA GLY A 166 23.94 -6.60 1.15
C GLY A 166 23.03 -5.41 0.83
N ASN A 167 21.77 -5.46 1.25
CA ASN A 167 20.80 -4.43 0.93
C ASN A 167 21.03 -3.13 1.75
N TRP A 168 21.28 -2.02 1.03
CA TRP A 168 21.49 -0.68 1.60
C TRP A 168 20.36 -0.23 2.54
N TRP A 169 19.12 -0.67 2.27
CA TRP A 169 17.93 -0.27 3.03
C TRP A 169 18.07 -0.57 4.53
N PHE A 170 18.66 -1.71 4.90
CA PHE A 170 18.84 -2.06 6.31
C PHE A 170 19.77 -1.08 7.02
N TRP A 171 20.83 -0.64 6.35
CA TRP A 171 21.82 0.27 6.91
C TRP A 171 21.32 1.71 7.00
N GLU A 172 20.51 2.16 6.03
CA GLU A 172 20.11 3.57 5.94
C GLU A 172 18.69 3.85 6.45
N ILE A 173 17.85 2.83 6.61
CA ILE A 173 16.45 2.96 7.03
C ILE A 173 16.13 2.00 8.17
N GLY A 174 16.21 0.69 7.94
CA GLY A 174 15.70 -0.31 8.89
C GLY A 174 16.34 -0.24 10.29
N ILE A 175 17.68 -0.27 10.35
CA ILE A 175 18.43 -0.17 11.61
C ILE A 175 18.30 1.23 12.22
N PRO A 176 18.51 2.36 11.49
CA PRO A 176 18.27 3.70 12.02
C PRO A 176 16.91 3.91 12.68
N ARG A 177 15.82 3.43 12.06
CA ARG A 177 14.47 3.55 12.61
C ARG A 177 14.36 2.77 13.92
N SER A 178 14.74 1.48 13.91
CA SER A 178 14.66 0.62 15.10
C SER A 178 15.55 1.12 16.25
N LEU A 179 16.76 1.62 15.92
CA LEU A 179 17.66 2.18 16.91
C LEU A 179 17.11 3.48 17.51
N GLY A 180 16.48 4.34 16.71
CA GLY A 180 15.78 5.53 17.20
C GLY A 180 14.65 5.20 18.16
N ASP A 181 13.80 4.23 17.82
CA ASP A 181 12.70 3.76 18.67
C ASP A 181 13.24 3.19 19.99
N LEU A 182 14.25 2.33 19.91
CA LEU A 182 14.93 1.75 21.06
C LEU A 182 15.50 2.84 21.97
N THR A 183 16.30 3.78 21.42
CA THR A 183 16.89 4.88 22.19
C THR A 183 15.82 5.70 22.89
N ALA A 184 14.67 5.99 22.26
CA ALA A 184 13.59 6.75 22.89
C ALA A 184 12.95 6.01 24.07
N LEU A 185 12.68 4.71 23.90
CA LEU A 185 12.07 3.83 24.92
C LEU A 185 12.96 3.72 26.17
N ILE A 186 14.27 3.51 25.99
CA ILE A 186 15.20 3.28 27.11
C ILE A 186 16.10 4.48 27.45
N ASP A 187 15.79 5.68 26.95
CA ASP A 187 16.63 6.88 27.10
C ASP A 187 17.08 7.14 28.56
N GLY A 188 16.16 6.95 29.51
CA GLY A 188 16.44 7.13 30.95
C GLY A 188 17.44 6.13 31.55
N LEU A 189 17.72 5.03 30.85
CA LEU A 189 18.70 4.02 31.23
C LEU A 189 20.08 4.25 30.59
N LEU A 190 20.15 5.13 29.57
CA LEU A 190 21.34 5.35 28.76
C LEU A 190 22.15 6.55 29.25
N THR A 191 23.48 6.41 29.22
CA THR A 191 24.38 7.55 29.39
C THR A 191 24.38 8.43 28.13
N GLN A 192 24.86 9.67 28.24
CA GLN A 192 25.05 10.52 27.07
C GLN A 192 26.00 9.88 26.05
N ALA A 193 27.06 9.21 26.51
CA ALA A 193 28.01 8.53 25.64
C ALA A 193 27.37 7.36 24.85
N ASP A 194 26.44 6.61 25.48
CA ASP A 194 25.70 5.55 24.80
C ASP A 194 24.85 6.10 23.64
N ARG A 195 24.17 7.24 23.87
CA ARG A 195 23.37 7.91 22.84
C ARG A 195 24.22 8.47 21.72
N ASP A 196 25.30 9.17 22.06
CA ASP A 196 26.18 9.80 21.08
C ASP A 196 26.86 8.76 20.18
N ALA A 197 27.32 7.63 20.74
CA ALA A 197 27.94 6.54 19.97
C ALA A 197 26.95 5.90 18.98
N ALA A 198 25.74 5.58 19.44
CA ALA A 198 24.70 5.01 18.59
C ALA A 198 24.29 5.98 17.46
N MET A 199 24.08 7.25 17.81
CA MET A 199 23.65 8.27 16.85
C MET A 199 24.78 8.70 15.89
N ALA A 200 26.04 8.51 16.26
CA ALA A 200 27.17 8.61 15.32
C ALA A 200 27.09 7.52 14.23
N GLY A 201 26.71 6.29 14.59
CA GLY A 201 26.39 5.23 13.63
C GLY A 201 25.25 5.62 12.70
N VAL A 202 24.13 6.10 13.24
CA VAL A 202 23.00 6.59 12.42
C VAL A 202 23.43 7.73 11.49
N ARG A 203 24.20 8.71 11.99
CA ARG A 203 24.68 9.84 11.17
C ARG A 203 25.65 9.39 10.07
N ARG A 204 26.44 8.33 10.29
CA ARG A 204 27.35 7.79 9.28
C ARG A 204 26.63 7.19 8.08
N PHE A 205 25.48 6.56 8.27
CA PHE A 205 24.75 5.90 7.18
C PHE A 205 23.61 6.76 6.63
N THR A 206 22.94 7.53 7.48
CA THR A 206 21.78 8.36 7.13
C THR A 206 22.01 9.82 7.54
N PRO A 207 23.03 10.51 7.00
CA PRO A 207 23.36 11.87 7.43
C PRO A 207 22.27 12.88 7.07
N ASN A 208 21.67 12.76 5.88
CA ASN A 208 20.72 13.70 5.33
C ASN A 208 19.54 12.95 4.67
N PRO A 209 18.28 13.20 5.09
CA PRO A 209 17.12 12.50 4.54
C PRO A 209 16.85 12.73 3.05
N ASN A 210 17.43 13.77 2.45
CA ASN A 210 17.23 14.11 1.03
C ASN A 210 18.03 13.23 0.07
N PHE A 211 18.91 12.37 0.57
CA PHE A 211 19.88 11.64 -0.25
C PHE A 211 19.99 10.17 0.15
N ARG A 212 20.26 9.32 -0.84
CA ARG A 212 20.62 7.91 -0.63
C ARG A 212 22.12 7.76 -0.49
N GLY A 213 22.59 7.20 0.61
CA GLY A 213 24.00 7.10 0.91
C GLY A 213 24.61 8.42 1.36
N THR A 214 25.87 8.34 1.79
CA THR A 214 26.64 9.48 2.27
C THR A 214 27.39 10.16 1.15
N GLY A 215 27.26 11.48 1.03
CA GLY A 215 27.99 12.27 0.03
C GLY A 215 27.56 12.03 -1.42
N THR A 216 26.38 11.46 -1.64
CA THR A 216 25.86 11.21 -2.99
C THR A 216 24.93 12.34 -3.45
N SER A 217 24.62 12.35 -4.76
CA SER A 217 23.60 13.22 -5.34
C SER A 217 22.28 12.48 -5.63
N LEU A 218 22.18 11.20 -5.29
CA LEU A 218 20.98 10.39 -5.53
C LEU A 218 19.86 10.84 -4.59
N SER A 219 18.83 11.48 -5.15
CA SER A 219 17.70 12.00 -4.36
C SER A 219 16.88 10.86 -3.79
N GLU A 220 16.51 10.95 -2.52
CA GLU A 220 15.43 10.11 -1.99
C GLU A 220 14.08 10.73 -2.34
N THR A 221 13.03 9.90 -2.37
CA THR A 221 11.65 10.28 -2.72
C THR A 221 10.66 9.41 -1.95
N GLY A 222 9.39 9.82 -1.89
CA GLY A 222 8.29 8.96 -1.42
C GLY A 222 8.55 8.38 -0.02
N GLY A 223 8.13 7.12 0.18
CA GLY A 223 8.28 6.42 1.46
C GLY A 223 9.71 6.42 2.03
N ASN A 224 10.73 6.24 1.18
CA ASN A 224 12.12 6.22 1.64
C ASN A 224 12.56 7.57 2.23
N ARG A 225 12.12 8.70 1.65
CA ARG A 225 12.38 10.02 2.25
C ARG A 225 11.66 10.14 3.59
N ALA A 226 10.39 9.74 3.66
CA ALA A 226 9.60 9.84 4.88
C ALA A 226 10.24 9.06 6.04
N ASP A 227 10.70 7.83 5.79
CA ASP A 227 11.42 7.03 6.78
C ASP A 227 12.72 7.69 7.23
N LYS A 228 13.51 8.22 6.30
CA LYS A 228 14.77 8.90 6.65
C LYS A 228 14.55 10.19 7.41
N VAL A 229 13.46 10.92 7.12
CA VAL A 229 13.05 12.09 7.91
C VAL A 229 12.80 11.67 9.34
N LEU A 230 12.00 10.62 9.55
CA LEU A 230 11.66 10.14 10.89
C LEU A 230 12.90 9.62 11.64
N ALA A 231 13.80 8.90 10.97
CA ALA A 231 15.08 8.51 11.56
C ALA A 231 15.93 9.73 11.97
N CYS A 232 15.92 10.81 11.17
CA CYS A 232 16.61 12.05 11.49
C CYS A 232 15.96 12.81 12.65
N LEU A 233 14.62 12.79 12.78
CA LEU A 233 13.91 13.34 13.94
C LEU A 233 14.30 12.61 15.22
N LEU A 234 14.25 11.28 15.22
CA LEU A 234 14.62 10.49 16.40
C LEU A 234 16.09 10.66 16.77
N ARG A 235 16.98 10.81 15.78
CA ARG A 235 18.39 11.18 16.01
C ARG A 235 18.50 12.56 16.67
N GLY A 236 17.76 13.54 16.18
CA GLY A 236 17.71 14.89 16.75
C GLY A 236 17.21 14.89 18.19
N ILE A 237 16.16 14.13 18.48
CA ILE A 237 15.61 13.96 19.83
C ILE A 237 16.64 13.29 20.76
N ALA A 238 17.22 12.16 20.35
CA ALA A 238 18.19 11.41 21.16
C ALA A 238 19.46 12.22 21.48
N THR A 239 19.90 13.10 20.58
CA THR A 239 21.10 13.94 20.77
C THR A 239 20.81 15.37 21.18
N ARG A 240 19.53 15.72 21.42
CA ARG A 240 19.06 17.09 21.70
C ARG A 240 19.60 18.10 20.67
N ASN A 241 19.58 17.73 19.39
CA ASN A 241 20.19 18.48 18.30
C ASN A 241 19.14 19.20 17.45
N ALA A 242 19.06 20.53 17.61
CA ALA A 242 18.11 21.37 16.88
C ALA A 242 18.35 21.43 15.36
N ALA A 243 19.60 21.26 14.92
CA ALA A 243 19.93 21.27 13.50
C ALA A 243 19.43 20.02 12.78
N ASP A 244 19.46 18.86 13.45
CA ASP A 244 18.83 17.64 12.92
C ASP A 244 17.31 17.74 12.83
N MET A 245 16.68 18.37 13.82
CA MET A 245 15.22 18.61 13.79
C MET A 245 14.85 19.51 12.61
N ALA A 246 15.58 20.61 12.41
CA ALA A 246 15.38 21.50 11.27
C ALA A 246 15.65 20.79 9.93
N LEU A 247 16.75 20.01 9.83
CA LEU A 247 17.08 19.24 8.64
C LEU A 247 15.98 18.23 8.28
N ALA A 248 15.43 17.53 9.28
CA ALA A 248 14.37 16.57 9.07
C ALA A 248 13.08 17.25 8.62
N ARG A 249 12.66 18.33 9.30
CA ARG A 249 11.51 19.15 8.91
C ARG A 249 11.65 19.64 7.47
N ASP A 250 12.77 20.26 7.12
CA ASP A 250 12.99 20.86 5.80
C ASP A 250 13.11 19.80 4.68
N ALA A 251 13.50 18.58 5.04
CA ALA A 251 13.55 17.47 4.10
C ALA A 251 12.16 16.94 3.71
N LEU A 252 11.12 17.11 4.54
CA LEU A 252 9.72 16.83 4.13
C LEU A 252 9.35 17.65 2.88
N SER A 253 9.75 18.92 2.87
CA SER A 253 9.52 19.87 1.78
C SER A 253 10.61 19.87 0.70
N ASP A 254 11.66 19.06 0.83
CA ASP A 254 12.84 19.06 -0.07
C ASP A 254 13.40 20.47 -0.33
N VAL A 255 13.54 21.29 0.72
CA VAL A 255 13.98 22.71 0.61
C VAL A 255 15.30 22.82 -0.15
N VAL A 256 16.24 21.90 0.09
CA VAL A 256 17.57 21.86 -0.54
C VAL A 256 17.53 21.70 -2.06
N ARG A 257 16.40 21.26 -2.62
CA ARG A 257 16.18 21.17 -4.08
C ARG A 257 14.91 21.89 -4.52
N ALA A 258 14.51 22.94 -3.80
CA ALA A 258 13.36 23.77 -4.12
C ALA A 258 12.07 22.96 -4.33
N GLY A 259 11.84 21.96 -3.48
CA GLY A 259 10.61 21.16 -3.48
C GLY A 259 10.45 20.20 -4.66
N ARG A 260 11.52 19.91 -5.41
CA ARG A 260 11.46 19.02 -6.58
C ARG A 260 10.92 17.63 -6.24
N ASN A 261 11.26 17.11 -5.07
CA ASN A 261 10.83 15.80 -4.59
C ASN A 261 10.09 15.92 -3.24
N SER A 262 9.46 17.07 -2.99
CA SER A 262 8.68 17.33 -1.78
C SER A 262 7.60 16.26 -1.58
N LEU A 263 7.37 15.85 -0.33
CA LEU A 263 6.24 14.99 0.04
C LEU A 263 4.90 15.75 0.03
N PHE A 264 4.96 17.08 -0.04
CA PHE A 264 3.83 18.00 0.02
C PHE A 264 3.49 18.61 -1.35
N ARG A 265 3.82 17.94 -2.45
CA ARG A 265 3.58 18.48 -3.79
C ARG A 265 3.01 17.44 -4.74
N TYR A 266 2.08 17.87 -5.59
CA TYR A 266 1.66 17.09 -6.74
C TYR A 266 2.74 17.05 -7.83
N VAL A 267 3.07 15.85 -8.28
CA VAL A 267 3.95 15.61 -9.42
C VAL A 267 3.14 15.41 -10.70
N THR A 268 3.80 15.62 -11.84
CA THR A 268 3.25 15.34 -13.18
C THR A 268 3.97 14.21 -13.88
N GLY A 269 4.94 13.58 -13.20
CA GLY A 269 5.77 12.48 -13.69
C GLY A 269 6.70 11.98 -12.59
N GLY A 270 7.02 10.68 -12.61
CA GLY A 270 7.86 10.04 -11.58
C GLY A 270 7.12 9.77 -10.27
N ASN A 271 7.88 9.72 -9.17
CA ASN A 271 7.37 9.31 -7.86
C ASN A 271 6.58 10.43 -7.18
N GLY A 272 5.48 10.07 -6.51
CA GLY A 272 4.69 10.97 -5.67
C GLY A 272 3.20 10.96 -5.97
N PHE A 273 2.48 11.86 -5.32
CA PHE A 273 1.04 12.08 -5.51
C PHE A 273 0.76 12.89 -6.77
N TYR A 274 -0.27 12.54 -7.51
CA TYR A 274 -0.74 13.26 -8.69
C TYR A 274 -2.06 13.96 -8.40
N ALA A 275 -2.34 15.02 -9.15
CA ALA A 275 -3.55 15.81 -8.97
C ALA A 275 -4.85 15.03 -9.23
N ASP A 276 -4.80 13.88 -9.92
CA ASP A 276 -5.96 13.00 -10.15
C ASP A 276 -6.17 11.95 -9.03
N GLY A 277 -5.37 11.99 -7.96
CA GLY A 277 -5.39 11.02 -6.87
C GLY A 277 -4.44 9.84 -7.06
N SER A 278 -3.75 9.73 -8.20
CA SER A 278 -2.75 8.67 -8.40
C SER A 278 -1.57 8.80 -7.45
N TYR A 279 -0.96 7.67 -7.07
CA TYR A 279 0.35 7.65 -6.41
C TYR A 279 1.26 6.65 -7.10
N ILE A 280 2.40 7.15 -7.57
CA ILE A 280 3.41 6.33 -8.23
C ILE A 280 4.65 6.25 -7.35
N ASP A 281 5.22 5.05 -7.25
CA ASP A 281 6.57 4.86 -6.73
C ASP A 281 7.40 4.00 -7.70
N HIS A 282 8.69 3.93 -7.44
CA HIS A 282 9.67 3.22 -8.27
C HIS A 282 9.61 3.62 -9.76
N GLY A 283 9.32 4.89 -10.00
CA GLY A 283 9.21 5.57 -11.27
C GLY A 283 7.87 5.34 -11.98
N TYR A 284 7.29 4.14 -11.85
CA TYR A 284 6.30 3.65 -12.81
C TYR A 284 5.24 2.69 -12.25
N ILE A 285 5.26 2.41 -10.95
CA ILE A 285 4.35 1.44 -10.33
C ILE A 285 3.26 2.19 -9.56
N PRO A 286 1.97 1.89 -9.80
CA PRO A 286 0.87 2.33 -8.95
C PRO A 286 1.04 1.68 -7.57
N TYR A 287 1.32 2.48 -6.55
CA TYR A 287 1.91 1.95 -5.32
C TYR A 287 1.34 2.53 -4.01
N VAL A 288 0.15 3.16 -4.07
CA VAL A 288 -0.44 3.80 -2.89
C VAL A 288 -0.64 2.82 -1.73
N GLY A 289 -0.94 1.56 -2.05
CA GLY A 289 -1.26 0.53 -1.07
C GLY A 289 -0.11 0.04 -0.22
N THR A 290 1.15 0.38 -0.53
CA THR A 290 2.30 0.02 0.33
C THR A 290 3.34 1.13 0.41
N TYR A 291 4.00 1.55 -0.68
CA TYR A 291 4.93 2.68 -0.61
C TYR A 291 4.21 3.99 -0.27
N GLY A 292 2.96 4.15 -0.73
CA GLY A 292 2.08 5.20 -0.24
C GLY A 292 1.80 5.08 1.26
N ASN A 293 1.49 3.88 1.76
CA ASN A 293 1.36 3.62 3.21
C ASN A 293 2.63 3.98 4.00
N VAL A 294 3.82 3.65 3.49
CA VAL A 294 5.10 4.04 4.12
C VAL A 294 5.23 5.57 4.16
N ALA A 295 4.92 6.26 3.07
CA ALA A 295 4.92 7.73 3.05
C ALA A 295 3.88 8.31 4.01
N LEU A 296 2.67 7.74 4.04
CA LEU A 296 1.56 8.19 4.89
C LEU A 296 1.93 8.07 6.37
N ALA A 297 2.37 6.88 6.79
CA ALA A 297 2.80 6.60 8.16
C ALA A 297 3.99 7.45 8.57
N GLY A 298 5.03 7.54 7.73
CA GLY A 298 6.25 8.30 8.04
C GLY A 298 5.99 9.79 8.24
N VAL A 299 5.13 10.40 7.40
CA VAL A 299 4.73 11.81 7.58
C VAL A 299 3.80 11.96 8.79
N ALA A 300 2.83 11.06 9.00
CA ALA A 300 1.95 11.10 10.18
C ALA A 300 2.72 11.05 11.51
N SER A 301 3.72 10.17 11.59
CA SER A 301 4.65 10.09 12.72
C SER A 301 5.57 11.31 12.81
N SER A 302 5.99 11.89 11.68
CA SER A 302 6.78 13.12 11.69
C SER A 302 5.97 14.31 12.22
N LEU A 303 4.72 14.45 11.80
CA LEU A 303 3.83 15.51 12.28
C LEU A 303 3.49 15.33 13.77
N LEU A 304 3.44 14.10 14.30
CA LEU A 304 3.24 13.83 15.73
C LEU A 304 4.33 14.53 16.57
N LEU A 305 5.56 14.49 16.05
CA LEU A 305 6.73 15.08 16.70
C LEU A 305 6.87 16.58 16.41
N LEU A 306 6.47 17.04 15.23
CA LEU A 306 6.72 18.43 14.82
C LEU A 306 5.60 19.40 15.21
N THR A 307 4.34 18.94 15.24
CA THR A 307 3.18 19.80 15.54
C THR A 307 3.21 20.28 16.99
N GLY A 308 3.11 21.60 17.20
CA GLY A 308 3.21 22.22 18.52
C GLY A 308 4.62 22.14 19.16
N SER A 309 5.64 21.76 18.40
CA SER A 309 7.04 21.78 18.83
C SER A 309 7.74 23.10 18.45
N GLN A 310 9.01 23.23 18.80
CA GLN A 310 9.88 24.31 18.32
C GLN A 310 10.18 24.25 16.80
N TRP A 311 9.84 23.15 16.12
CA TRP A 311 10.11 22.93 14.69
C TRP A 311 8.85 22.60 13.87
N PRO A 312 7.78 23.40 13.92
CA PRO A 312 6.56 23.09 13.19
C PRO A 312 6.81 23.10 11.67
N VAL A 313 6.09 22.25 10.94
CA VAL A 313 6.02 22.34 9.47
C VAL A 313 5.24 23.61 9.11
N THR A 314 5.85 24.47 8.30
CA THR A 314 5.25 25.75 7.86
C THR A 314 5.03 25.81 6.35
N ASP A 315 5.30 24.71 5.64
CA ASP A 315 5.06 24.62 4.19
C ASP A 315 3.54 24.67 3.92
N PRO A 316 3.04 25.69 3.20
CA PRO A 316 1.61 25.82 2.92
C PRO A 316 1.08 24.67 2.06
N ASN A 317 1.97 23.94 1.35
CA ASN A 317 1.54 22.83 0.50
C ASN A 317 1.30 21.53 1.29
N VAL A 318 1.45 21.53 2.62
CA VAL A 318 1.09 20.36 3.46
C VAL A 318 -0.33 19.86 3.18
N SER A 319 -1.24 20.74 2.74
CA SER A 319 -2.60 20.40 2.30
C SER A 319 -2.61 19.34 1.20
N VAL A 320 -1.65 19.33 0.27
CA VAL A 320 -1.54 18.29 -0.77
C VAL A 320 -1.48 16.89 -0.17
N PHE A 321 -0.76 16.77 0.94
CA PHE A 321 -0.63 15.51 1.67
C PHE A 321 -1.86 15.24 2.55
N LEU A 322 -2.48 16.27 3.13
CA LEU A 322 -3.75 16.13 3.86
C LEU A 322 -4.93 15.77 2.93
N ASP A 323 -4.86 16.11 1.64
CA ASP A 323 -5.86 15.67 0.67
C ASP A 323 -5.65 14.19 0.29
N ALA A 324 -4.44 13.64 0.48
CA ALA A 324 -4.07 12.32 -0.02
C ALA A 324 -4.92 11.17 0.57
N PRO A 325 -5.22 11.10 1.89
CA PRO A 325 -6.07 10.05 2.43
C PRO A 325 -7.42 9.90 1.72
N GLU A 326 -8.09 11.00 1.42
CA GLU A 326 -9.37 11.00 0.70
C GLU A 326 -9.19 10.75 -0.80
N ARG A 327 -8.19 11.37 -1.43
CA ARG A 327 -8.05 11.37 -2.91
C ARG A 327 -7.26 10.21 -3.47
N SER A 328 -6.36 9.62 -2.68
CA SER A 328 -5.40 8.61 -3.12
C SER A 328 -5.53 7.28 -2.40
N PHE A 329 -5.93 7.26 -1.13
CA PHE A 329 -6.08 6.00 -0.38
C PHE A 329 -7.52 5.49 -0.40
N ALA A 330 -8.49 6.32 0.01
CA ALA A 330 -9.89 5.93 0.12
C ALA A 330 -10.46 5.25 -1.14
N PRO A 331 -10.14 5.70 -2.38
CA PRO A 331 -10.65 5.07 -3.58
C PRO A 331 -10.14 3.64 -3.80
N PHE A 332 -9.10 3.22 -3.10
CA PHE A 332 -8.52 1.87 -3.17
C PHE A 332 -8.70 1.07 -1.88
N ILE A 333 -9.50 1.57 -0.92
CA ILE A 333 -9.89 0.78 0.26
C ILE A 333 -11.33 0.30 0.06
N TRP A 334 -11.53 -1.01 0.16
CA TRP A 334 -12.82 -1.69 0.08
C TRP A 334 -13.11 -2.39 1.41
N ASN A 335 -14.11 -1.92 2.16
CA ASN A 335 -14.45 -2.50 3.47
C ASN A 335 -13.22 -2.68 4.38
N GLY A 336 -12.35 -1.66 4.42
CA GLY A 336 -11.10 -1.67 5.20
C GLY A 336 -9.94 -2.48 4.61
N ARG A 337 -10.06 -2.99 3.38
CA ARG A 337 -9.01 -3.75 2.69
C ARG A 337 -8.42 -2.96 1.54
N MET A 338 -7.10 -2.93 1.44
CA MET A 338 -6.39 -2.27 0.35
C MET A 338 -6.50 -3.11 -0.93
N MET A 339 -7.05 -2.54 -2.01
CA MET A 339 -7.21 -3.24 -3.28
C MET A 339 -5.86 -3.64 -3.88
N GLU A 340 -5.79 -4.87 -4.40
CA GLU A 340 -4.58 -5.51 -4.93
C GLU A 340 -3.93 -4.72 -6.09
N THR A 341 -4.74 -3.99 -6.83
CA THR A 341 -4.35 -3.20 -8.01
C THR A 341 -3.26 -2.14 -7.75
N VAL A 342 -3.04 -1.78 -6.47
CA VAL A 342 -2.08 -0.75 -6.03
C VAL A 342 -1.05 -1.24 -4.98
N ARG A 343 -0.91 -2.56 -4.77
CA ARG A 343 0.04 -3.11 -3.78
C ARG A 343 1.38 -3.58 -4.37
N GLY A 344 1.58 -3.42 -5.68
CA GLY A 344 2.85 -3.73 -6.35
C GLY A 344 3.34 -5.16 -6.09
N ARG A 345 4.61 -5.35 -5.73
CA ARG A 345 5.15 -6.68 -5.42
C ARG A 345 4.71 -7.24 -4.07
N ALA A 346 4.11 -6.42 -3.19
CA ALA A 346 3.70 -6.85 -1.86
C ALA A 346 2.56 -7.87 -1.87
N VAL A 347 1.86 -8.02 -3.00
CA VAL A 347 0.89 -9.09 -3.22
C VAL A 347 1.45 -10.49 -2.97
N SER A 348 2.76 -10.69 -3.08
CA SER A 348 3.41 -11.97 -2.79
C SER A 348 3.84 -12.15 -1.32
N ARG A 349 3.56 -11.20 -0.43
CA ARG A 349 3.97 -11.26 0.98
C ARG A 349 2.86 -11.91 1.82
N GLU A 350 3.11 -13.12 2.30
CA GLU A 350 2.18 -13.82 3.20
C GLU A 350 1.88 -13.00 4.48
N GLY A 351 2.89 -12.27 4.98
CA GLY A 351 2.78 -11.45 6.19
C GLY A 351 2.17 -10.06 5.99
N GLU A 352 1.82 -9.66 4.77
CA GLU A 352 1.32 -8.32 4.42
C GLU A 352 0.16 -8.47 3.40
N ARG A 353 -1.02 -8.77 3.92
CA ARG A 353 -2.25 -8.98 3.12
C ARG A 353 -3.02 -7.67 2.92
N ASP A 354 -4.02 -7.68 2.05
CA ASP A 354 -4.85 -6.50 1.74
C ASP A 354 -5.41 -5.78 2.98
N PHE A 355 -5.90 -6.52 3.97
CA PHE A 355 -6.40 -5.96 5.22
C PHE A 355 -5.30 -5.42 6.13
N ASP A 356 -4.07 -5.92 6.03
CA ASP A 356 -2.93 -5.39 6.79
C ASP A 356 -2.58 -3.99 6.28
N ASP A 357 -2.54 -3.83 4.95
CA ASP A 357 -2.29 -2.54 4.29
C ASP A 357 -3.45 -1.56 4.46
N GLY A 358 -4.70 -2.06 4.39
CA GLY A 358 -5.89 -1.25 4.64
C GLY A 358 -5.94 -0.74 6.09
N PHE A 359 -5.66 -1.61 7.06
CA PHE A 359 -5.59 -1.22 8.47
C PHE A 359 -4.43 -0.27 8.75
N THR A 360 -3.26 -0.47 8.13
CA THR A 360 -2.12 0.47 8.25
C THR A 360 -2.49 1.88 7.77
N ALA A 361 -3.23 2.00 6.66
CA ALA A 361 -3.73 3.28 6.17
C ALA A 361 -4.69 3.93 7.18
N ILE A 362 -5.65 3.16 7.71
CA ILE A 362 -6.61 3.60 8.74
C ILE A 362 -5.87 4.14 9.97
N CYS A 363 -4.91 3.38 10.51
CA CYS A 363 -4.13 3.78 11.68
C CYS A 363 -3.36 5.08 11.45
N SER A 364 -2.77 5.25 10.27
CA SER A 364 -2.04 6.47 9.90
C SER A 364 -2.97 7.67 9.78
N MET A 365 -4.17 7.49 9.22
CA MET A 365 -5.21 8.53 9.18
C MET A 365 -5.68 8.93 10.58
N LEU A 366 -5.91 7.96 11.46
CA LEU A 366 -6.30 8.23 12.85
C LEU A 366 -5.17 8.93 13.64
N LEU A 367 -3.91 8.59 13.39
CA LEU A 367 -2.77 9.30 13.96
C LEU A 367 -2.72 10.75 13.49
N LEU A 368 -2.93 11.01 12.19
CA LEU A 368 -3.01 12.37 11.65
C LEU A 368 -4.18 13.16 12.23
N ALA A 369 -5.35 12.53 12.36
CA ALA A 369 -6.57 13.16 12.86
C ALA A 369 -6.40 13.76 14.26
N GLN A 370 -5.49 13.23 15.08
CA GLN A 370 -5.18 13.80 16.40
C GLN A 370 -4.47 15.16 16.33
N GLN A 371 -3.79 15.46 15.21
CA GLN A 371 -2.84 16.56 15.08
C GLN A 371 -3.34 17.68 14.17
N ILE A 372 -4.43 17.45 13.44
CA ILE A 372 -4.99 18.37 12.44
C ILE A 372 -6.40 18.79 12.83
N GLU A 373 -6.87 19.87 12.21
CA GLU A 373 -8.21 20.42 12.42
C GLU A 373 -9.18 19.98 11.33
N ASP A 374 -10.43 20.43 11.45
CA ASP A 374 -11.43 20.25 10.41
C ASP A 374 -11.10 21.06 9.15
N PRO A 375 -11.51 20.60 7.95
CA PRO A 375 -12.40 19.45 7.71
C PRO A 375 -11.70 18.07 7.74
N TYR A 376 -10.36 18.03 7.71
CA TYR A 376 -9.60 16.79 7.56
C TYR A 376 -9.82 15.80 8.71
N ARG A 377 -9.84 16.29 9.96
CA ARG A 377 -10.10 15.46 11.14
C ARG A 377 -11.43 14.70 10.99
N THR A 378 -12.52 15.40 10.69
CA THR A 378 -13.84 14.79 10.48
C THR A 378 -13.84 13.79 9.32
N THR A 379 -13.26 14.14 8.17
CA THR A 379 -13.19 13.23 7.02
C THR A 379 -12.49 11.93 7.39
N TYR A 380 -11.34 12.01 8.08
CA TYR A 380 -10.54 10.84 8.40
C TYR A 380 -11.22 9.91 9.41
N THR A 381 -11.82 10.46 10.47
CA THR A 381 -12.50 9.65 11.49
C THR A 381 -13.77 9.01 10.94
N THR A 382 -14.52 9.71 10.08
CA THR A 382 -15.72 9.17 9.42
C THR A 382 -15.39 8.04 8.44
N LEU A 383 -14.35 8.19 7.61
CA LEU A 383 -13.86 7.12 6.74
C LEU A 383 -13.36 5.91 7.54
N ALA A 384 -12.49 6.15 8.53
CA ALA A 384 -11.94 5.12 9.40
C ALA A 384 -13.04 4.33 10.11
N LYS A 385 -14.04 5.00 10.69
CA LYS A 385 -15.16 4.33 11.38
C LYS A 385 -15.97 3.46 10.43
N GLY A 386 -16.26 3.96 9.22
CA GLY A 386 -16.95 3.19 8.17
C GLY A 386 -16.22 1.89 7.83
N TRP A 387 -14.92 1.99 7.57
CA TRP A 387 -14.11 0.82 7.25
C TRP A 387 -13.96 -0.14 8.42
N LEU A 388 -13.68 0.34 9.63
CA LEU A 388 -13.54 -0.50 10.83
C LEU A 388 -14.83 -1.28 11.14
N GLN A 389 -16.00 -0.68 10.93
CA GLN A 389 -17.29 -1.37 11.10
C GLN A 389 -17.55 -2.48 10.06
N ARG A 390 -17.04 -2.32 8.82
CA ARG A 390 -17.23 -3.28 7.73
C ARG A 390 -16.10 -4.28 7.57
N LEU A 391 -14.95 -4.02 8.17
CA LEU A 391 -13.81 -4.91 8.15
C LEU A 391 -14.14 -6.12 9.05
N THR A 392 -14.34 -7.27 8.42
CA THR A 392 -14.71 -8.53 9.07
C THR A 392 -13.48 -9.35 9.44
N GLY A 393 -13.54 -10.08 10.55
CA GLY A 393 -12.48 -11.00 11.01
C GLY A 393 -11.60 -10.43 12.12
N ASP A 394 -10.47 -11.08 12.35
CA ASP A 394 -9.62 -10.87 13.52
C ASP A 394 -8.43 -9.91 13.27
N TYR A 395 -8.61 -9.01 12.32
CA TYR A 395 -7.56 -8.19 11.71
C TYR A 395 -6.91 -7.21 12.70
N MET A 396 -7.68 -6.72 13.68
CA MET A 396 -7.18 -5.80 14.71
C MET A 396 -6.10 -6.44 15.59
N ARG A 397 -6.01 -7.77 15.68
CA ARG A 397 -5.00 -8.44 16.53
C ARG A 397 -3.55 -8.18 16.11
N ARG A 398 -3.34 -7.65 14.91
CA ARG A 398 -2.02 -7.29 14.40
C ARG A 398 -1.64 -5.82 14.62
N GLY A 399 -2.55 -4.98 15.12
CA GLY A 399 -2.24 -3.58 15.45
C GLY A 399 -1.25 -3.43 16.62
N SER A 400 -0.60 -2.27 16.70
CA SER A 400 0.04 -1.85 17.96
C SER A 400 -1.04 -1.55 19.02
N VAL A 401 -0.66 -1.58 20.29
CA VAL A 401 -1.58 -1.16 21.38
C VAL A 401 -2.10 0.26 21.19
N GLY A 402 -1.24 1.19 20.74
CA GLY A 402 -1.62 2.57 20.46
C GLY A 402 -2.56 2.71 19.26
N ASP A 403 -2.35 1.94 18.20
CA ASP A 403 -3.26 1.90 17.04
C ASP A 403 -4.63 1.36 17.42
N LEU A 404 -4.66 0.27 18.19
CA LEU A 404 -5.90 -0.35 18.66
C LEU A 404 -6.70 0.64 19.51
N GLN A 405 -6.05 1.31 20.46
CA GLN A 405 -6.69 2.33 21.27
C GLN A 405 -7.30 3.46 20.44
N ARG A 406 -6.58 3.97 19.42
CA ARG A 406 -7.13 4.98 18.49
C ARG A 406 -8.32 4.45 17.70
N ALA A 407 -8.24 3.21 17.20
CA ALA A 407 -9.31 2.59 16.44
C ALA A 407 -10.58 2.37 17.29
N PHE A 408 -10.43 1.86 18.51
CA PHE A 408 -11.55 1.66 19.43
C PHE A 408 -12.18 2.98 19.87
N ALA A 409 -11.37 4.00 20.17
CA ALA A 409 -11.89 5.33 20.51
C ALA A 409 -12.84 5.87 19.41
N VAL A 410 -12.49 5.68 18.13
CA VAL A 410 -13.34 6.12 17.01
C VAL A 410 -14.57 5.22 16.80
N LEU A 411 -14.43 3.91 17.02
CA LEU A 411 -15.56 2.97 16.95
C LEU A 411 -16.62 3.28 18.02
N GLU A 412 -16.18 3.62 19.23
CA GLU A 412 -17.02 3.88 20.40
C GLU A 412 -17.57 5.31 20.45
N ASP A 413 -16.96 6.26 19.76
CA ASP A 413 -17.40 7.65 19.72
C ASP A 413 -18.76 7.81 18.98
N GLY A 414 -19.84 7.98 19.75
CA GLY A 414 -21.20 8.20 19.22
C GLY A 414 -21.38 9.49 18.42
N GLY A 415 -20.45 10.44 18.48
CA GLY A 415 -20.45 11.68 17.70
C GLY A 415 -19.92 11.49 16.26
N VAL A 416 -19.15 10.43 15.99
CA VAL A 416 -18.63 10.15 14.65
C VAL A 416 -19.62 9.30 13.86
N THR A 417 -20.11 9.84 12.74
CA THR A 417 -20.92 9.08 11.78
C THR A 417 -20.00 8.28 10.85
N ALA A 418 -20.28 6.99 10.71
CA ALA A 418 -19.51 6.10 9.85
C ALA A 418 -19.83 6.34 8.37
N ALA A 419 -18.80 6.49 7.53
CA ALA A 419 -18.97 6.61 6.08
C ALA A 419 -19.51 5.30 5.48
N ALA A 420 -20.47 5.36 4.57
CA ALA A 420 -20.88 4.21 3.76
C ALA A 420 -19.80 3.86 2.70
N GLU A 421 -19.85 2.66 2.12
CA GLU A 421 -19.08 2.40 0.89
C GLU A 421 -19.62 3.29 -0.25
N PRO A 422 -18.75 3.99 -1.00
CA PRO A 422 -19.19 4.79 -2.13
C PRO A 422 -19.67 3.90 -3.28
N VAL A 423 -20.49 4.47 -4.16
CA VAL A 423 -20.93 3.85 -5.42
C VAL A 423 -20.49 4.73 -6.57
N GLY A 424 -20.24 4.13 -7.72
CA GLY A 424 -19.84 4.82 -8.94
C GLY A 424 -18.45 4.46 -9.44
N THR A 425 -17.88 5.29 -10.30
CA THR A 425 -16.62 5.02 -11.00
C THR A 425 -15.60 6.14 -10.78
N GLU A 426 -14.40 5.75 -10.40
CA GLU A 426 -13.24 6.63 -10.30
C GLU A 426 -12.12 6.16 -11.22
N GLN A 427 -11.55 7.11 -11.95
CA GLN A 427 -10.48 6.86 -12.92
C GLN A 427 -9.23 7.64 -12.53
N PHE A 428 -8.12 6.93 -12.41
CA PHE A 428 -6.81 7.47 -12.10
C PHE A 428 -5.93 7.34 -13.35
N GLY A 429 -5.92 8.39 -14.16
CA GLY A 429 -5.30 8.39 -15.49
C GLY A 429 -3.78 8.31 -15.43
N ALA A 430 -3.15 8.97 -14.45
CA ALA A 430 -1.70 8.98 -14.32
C ALA A 430 -1.15 7.59 -13.94
N GLN A 431 -1.86 6.81 -13.12
CA GLN A 431 -1.48 5.44 -12.74
C GLN A 431 -2.22 4.32 -13.46
N GLU A 432 -3.08 4.66 -14.44
CA GLU A 432 -3.78 3.68 -15.28
C GLU A 432 -4.61 2.65 -14.48
N ARG A 433 -5.27 3.15 -13.42
CA ARG A 433 -6.18 2.37 -12.57
C ARG A 433 -7.59 2.91 -12.64
N THR A 434 -8.53 1.99 -12.59
CA THR A 434 -9.95 2.32 -12.50
C THR A 434 -10.58 1.51 -11.41
N VAL A 435 -11.43 2.15 -10.61
CA VAL A 435 -12.21 1.50 -9.56
C VAL A 435 -13.67 1.81 -9.82
N HIS A 436 -14.49 0.77 -9.88
CA HIS A 436 -15.92 0.88 -10.04
C HIS A 436 -16.62 0.14 -8.91
N ARG A 437 -17.57 0.80 -8.24
CA ARG A 437 -18.29 0.26 -7.08
C ARG A 437 -19.78 0.26 -7.36
N GLY A 438 -20.41 -0.88 -7.16
CA GLY A 438 -21.86 -0.99 -7.03
C GLY A 438 -22.26 -1.32 -5.60
N THR A 439 -23.55 -1.57 -5.35
CA THR A 439 -24.01 -1.96 -4.01
C THR A 439 -23.53 -3.37 -3.65
N GLY A 440 -22.54 -3.44 -2.76
CA GLY A 440 -21.96 -4.66 -2.19
C GLY A 440 -20.95 -5.38 -3.08
N TRP A 441 -20.44 -4.69 -4.10
CA TRP A 441 -19.35 -5.19 -4.95
C TRP A 441 -18.51 -4.05 -5.51
N ALA A 442 -17.26 -4.36 -5.85
CA ALA A 442 -16.39 -3.46 -6.59
C ALA A 442 -15.62 -4.23 -7.68
N PHE A 443 -15.29 -3.55 -8.77
CA PHE A 443 -14.47 -4.08 -9.84
C PHE A 443 -13.38 -3.08 -10.17
N THR A 444 -12.15 -3.57 -10.32
CA THR A 444 -11.01 -2.74 -10.73
C THR A 444 -10.54 -3.11 -12.12
N VAL A 445 -9.87 -2.18 -12.80
CA VAL A 445 -9.17 -2.44 -14.05
C VAL A 445 -7.75 -1.91 -13.94
N SER A 446 -6.78 -2.78 -14.17
CA SER A 446 -5.35 -2.44 -14.16
C SER A 446 -4.79 -2.56 -15.57
N THR A 447 -4.44 -1.42 -16.17
CA THR A 447 -3.79 -1.39 -17.49
C THR A 447 -2.32 -1.00 -17.37
N SER A 448 -1.58 -1.14 -18.47
CA SER A 448 -0.19 -0.71 -18.56
C SER A 448 0.13 -0.17 -19.95
N SER A 449 1.04 0.81 -19.98
CA SER A 449 1.48 1.50 -21.19
C SER A 449 2.94 1.92 -21.08
N ARG A 450 3.45 2.70 -22.04
CA ARG A 450 4.75 3.36 -21.91
C ARG A 450 4.88 4.27 -20.67
N ARG A 451 3.77 4.61 -20.00
CA ARG A 451 3.79 5.37 -18.74
C ARG A 451 3.91 4.44 -17.54
N ILE A 452 3.08 3.41 -17.46
CA ILE A 452 2.95 2.54 -16.28
C ILE A 452 3.51 1.13 -16.52
N GLY A 453 4.29 0.63 -15.55
CA GLY A 453 4.88 -0.71 -15.60
C GLY A 453 3.83 -1.83 -15.60
N ARG A 454 4.16 -3.01 -16.16
CA ARG A 454 3.25 -4.17 -16.09
C ARG A 454 3.16 -4.71 -14.67
N TYR A 455 4.30 -4.93 -14.05
CA TYR A 455 4.45 -5.43 -12.70
C TYR A 455 5.85 -5.12 -12.20
N GLU A 456 6.07 -5.35 -10.92
CA GLU A 456 7.39 -5.31 -10.31
C GLU A 456 7.71 -6.68 -9.70
N TRP A 457 8.96 -7.09 -9.81
CA TRP A 457 9.52 -8.25 -9.09
C TRP A 457 10.89 -7.89 -8.53
N GLY A 458 11.34 -8.64 -7.53
CA GLY A 458 12.70 -8.50 -7.01
C GLY A 458 12.80 -8.82 -5.53
N ASN A 459 14.03 -8.97 -5.02
CA ASN A 459 14.27 -9.40 -3.63
C ASN A 459 13.54 -10.72 -3.27
N ASN A 460 13.35 -11.60 -4.28
CA ASN A 460 12.54 -12.82 -4.20
C ASN A 460 11.03 -12.58 -3.97
N GLU A 461 10.53 -11.41 -4.32
CA GLU A 461 9.12 -11.01 -4.25
C GLU A 461 8.50 -10.96 -5.66
N ASN A 462 7.24 -11.40 -5.77
CA ASN A 462 6.37 -11.34 -6.94
C ASN A 462 6.97 -11.92 -8.25
N ASN A 463 7.69 -13.03 -8.13
CA ASN A 463 8.38 -13.67 -9.25
C ASN A 463 7.46 -14.15 -10.39
N LEU A 464 6.17 -14.36 -10.11
CA LEU A 464 5.16 -14.81 -11.08
C LEU A 464 4.16 -13.70 -11.46
N GLY A 465 4.42 -12.44 -11.11
CA GLY A 465 3.50 -11.31 -11.33
C GLY A 465 3.32 -10.86 -12.79
N TRP A 466 3.71 -11.69 -13.74
CA TRP A 466 3.87 -11.44 -15.17
C TRP A 466 2.75 -10.66 -15.86
N HIS A 467 1.51 -10.92 -15.45
CA HIS A 467 0.30 -10.46 -16.12
C HIS A 467 -0.50 -9.41 -15.32
N HIS A 468 0.04 -8.89 -14.21
CA HIS A 468 -0.66 -7.91 -13.35
C HIS A 468 -0.97 -6.57 -14.05
N GLY A 469 -0.34 -6.29 -15.19
CA GLY A 469 -0.59 -5.10 -16.00
C GLY A 469 -1.24 -5.39 -17.35
N ASP A 470 -1.64 -6.63 -17.61
CA ASP A 470 -2.18 -7.09 -18.91
C ASP A 470 -3.71 -6.95 -19.00
N GLY A 471 -4.25 -5.92 -18.34
CA GLY A 471 -5.70 -5.71 -18.25
C GLY A 471 -6.37 -6.60 -17.21
N VAL A 472 -5.72 -6.84 -16.07
CA VAL A 472 -6.33 -7.60 -14.97
C VAL A 472 -7.51 -6.83 -14.39
N GLY A 473 -8.57 -7.58 -14.05
CA GLY A 473 -9.71 -7.04 -13.32
C GLY A 473 -10.02 -7.83 -12.06
N TYR A 474 -9.96 -7.16 -10.90
CA TYR A 474 -10.28 -7.78 -9.62
C TYR A 474 -11.73 -7.48 -9.25
N LEU A 475 -12.51 -8.53 -8.97
CA LEU A 475 -13.88 -8.46 -8.46
C LEU A 475 -13.91 -8.66 -6.95
N TYR A 476 -14.39 -7.66 -6.21
CA TYR A 476 -14.63 -7.69 -4.78
C TYR A 476 -16.13 -7.83 -4.54
N VAL A 477 -16.54 -8.69 -3.60
CA VAL A 477 -17.94 -8.84 -3.19
C VAL A 477 -18.02 -8.97 -1.68
N ASP A 478 -19.04 -8.38 -1.05
CA ASP A 478 -19.19 -8.40 0.41
C ASP A 478 -19.25 -9.81 1.00
N ALA A 479 -19.84 -10.74 0.25
CA ALA A 479 -20.03 -12.11 0.69
C ALA A 479 -18.72 -12.94 0.73
N ASP A 480 -17.64 -12.45 0.11
CA ASP A 480 -16.34 -13.11 0.05
C ASP A 480 -15.20 -12.11 0.31
N PRO A 481 -15.11 -11.61 1.57
CA PRO A 481 -14.16 -10.58 1.93
C PRO A 481 -12.71 -11.12 2.00
N GLY A 482 -12.51 -12.44 1.99
CA GLY A 482 -11.20 -13.09 2.08
C GLY A 482 -10.57 -13.46 0.74
N GLN A 483 -11.24 -13.15 -0.38
CA GLN A 483 -10.86 -13.61 -1.73
C GLN A 483 -9.38 -13.42 -2.06
N PHE A 484 -8.77 -12.28 -1.70
CA PHE A 484 -7.38 -11.98 -2.04
C PHE A 484 -6.41 -12.12 -0.85
N SER A 485 -6.93 -12.37 0.35
CA SER A 485 -6.15 -12.50 1.59
C SER A 485 -5.91 -13.95 2.02
N ASP A 486 -6.76 -14.88 1.59
CA ASP A 486 -6.76 -16.27 2.06
C ASP A 486 -6.02 -17.21 1.11
N ASP A 487 -4.70 -16.99 0.98
CA ASP A 487 -3.79 -17.77 0.15
C ASP A 487 -4.12 -17.72 -1.36
N TYR A 488 -4.75 -16.65 -1.84
CA TYR A 488 -5.00 -16.44 -3.27
C TYR A 488 -3.70 -16.41 -4.08
N TRP A 489 -2.78 -15.51 -3.74
CA TRP A 489 -1.54 -15.30 -4.48
C TRP A 489 -0.61 -16.50 -4.59
N PRO A 490 -0.39 -17.31 -3.53
CA PRO A 490 0.41 -18.52 -3.66
C PRO A 490 -0.30 -19.66 -4.39
N THR A 491 -1.62 -19.56 -4.65
CA THR A 491 -2.37 -20.67 -5.25
C THR A 491 -2.94 -20.37 -6.63
N VAL A 492 -3.17 -19.09 -6.99
CA VAL A 492 -3.75 -18.71 -8.29
C VAL A 492 -2.84 -19.14 -9.44
N ASP A 493 -3.45 -19.64 -10.54
CA ASP A 493 -2.73 -19.92 -11.78
C ASP A 493 -2.23 -18.60 -12.39
N PRO A 494 -0.90 -18.34 -12.42
CA PRO A 494 -0.36 -17.06 -12.86
C PRO A 494 -0.58 -16.80 -14.35
N TYR A 495 -0.90 -17.82 -15.15
CA TYR A 495 -1.24 -17.66 -16.58
C TYR A 495 -2.71 -17.29 -16.80
N ARG A 496 -3.55 -17.42 -15.76
CA ARG A 496 -5.01 -17.21 -15.84
C ARG A 496 -5.48 -16.22 -14.79
N ILE A 497 -4.85 -15.04 -14.78
CA ILE A 497 -5.29 -13.94 -13.93
C ILE A 497 -6.56 -13.31 -14.52
N PRO A 498 -7.63 -13.07 -13.74
CA PRO A 498 -8.91 -12.59 -14.25
C PRO A 498 -8.80 -11.31 -15.09
N GLY A 499 -9.52 -11.25 -16.20
CA GLY A 499 -9.53 -10.13 -17.14
C GLY A 499 -8.39 -10.13 -18.17
N THR A 500 -7.31 -10.87 -17.95
CA THR A 500 -6.13 -10.84 -18.85
C THR A 500 -6.35 -11.60 -20.15
N THR A 501 -5.65 -11.19 -21.21
CA THR A 501 -5.48 -11.97 -22.45
C THR A 501 -4.02 -12.38 -22.53
N ALA A 502 -3.69 -13.61 -22.15
CA ALA A 502 -2.32 -14.06 -21.91
C ALA A 502 -1.90 -15.17 -22.88
N ALA A 503 -0.64 -15.12 -23.32
CA ALA A 503 -0.01 -16.26 -24.00
C ALA A 503 0.24 -17.39 -22.99
N LEU A 504 0.06 -18.62 -23.42
CA LEU A 504 0.33 -19.82 -22.61
C LEU A 504 1.78 -20.31 -22.70
N THR A 505 2.67 -19.53 -23.31
CA THR A 505 4.09 -19.82 -23.38
C THR A 505 4.67 -19.89 -21.97
N GLU A 506 5.35 -20.99 -21.63
CA GLU A 506 5.98 -21.17 -20.32
C GLU A 506 6.98 -20.04 -20.02
N ARG A 507 6.97 -19.57 -18.78
CA ARG A 507 7.79 -18.47 -18.27
C ARG A 507 8.56 -18.91 -17.04
N ALA A 508 9.82 -18.50 -16.98
CA ALA A 508 10.66 -18.71 -15.81
C ALA A 508 10.20 -17.85 -14.63
N SER A 509 10.30 -18.39 -13.43
CA SER A 509 10.12 -17.64 -12.17
C SER A 509 11.19 -16.55 -12.06
N GLY A 510 10.74 -15.30 -11.91
CA GLY A 510 11.61 -14.11 -11.93
C GLY A 510 12.12 -13.79 -13.34
N ALA A 511 12.19 -12.50 -13.70
CA ALA A 511 12.70 -12.12 -15.01
C ALA A 511 14.25 -12.11 -14.99
N SER A 512 14.87 -13.28 -15.22
CA SER A 512 16.33 -13.47 -15.37
C SER A 512 17.20 -12.88 -14.24
N GLY A 513 17.54 -13.69 -13.24
CA GLY A 513 18.70 -13.46 -12.35
C GLY A 513 18.39 -12.82 -10.98
N ALA A 514 19.45 -12.50 -10.24
CA ALA A 514 19.39 -11.79 -8.97
C ALA A 514 19.15 -10.29 -9.20
N GLY A 515 18.16 -9.69 -8.52
CA GLY A 515 17.92 -8.24 -8.61
C GLY A 515 16.49 -7.79 -8.32
N THR A 516 16.17 -6.58 -8.78
CA THR A 516 14.83 -5.98 -8.82
C THR A 516 14.57 -5.47 -10.22
N GLY A 517 13.32 -5.53 -10.69
CA GLY A 517 12.97 -5.14 -12.05
C GLY A 517 11.51 -4.80 -12.23
N ILE A 518 11.26 -3.84 -13.12
CA ILE A 518 9.92 -3.42 -13.56
C ILE A 518 9.81 -3.64 -15.06
N PRO A 519 9.35 -4.83 -15.51
CA PRO A 519 9.12 -5.06 -16.94
C PRO A 519 8.13 -4.05 -17.49
N ARG A 520 8.63 -3.16 -18.36
CA ARG A 520 7.88 -2.04 -18.91
C ARG A 520 6.92 -2.53 -19.98
N ALA A 521 5.70 -2.00 -19.98
CA ALA A 521 4.83 -2.14 -21.13
C ALA A 521 5.32 -1.20 -22.25
N GLN A 522 5.17 -1.64 -23.49
CA GLN A 522 5.46 -0.84 -24.68
C GLN A 522 4.19 -0.37 -25.39
N ASN A 523 3.03 -0.66 -24.79
CA ASN A 523 1.72 -0.32 -25.32
C ASN A 523 1.58 1.20 -25.43
N LEU A 524 1.02 1.66 -26.55
CA LEU A 524 0.81 3.08 -26.81
C LEU A 524 -0.40 3.63 -26.05
N TRP A 525 -1.38 2.78 -25.77
CA TRP A 525 -2.63 3.19 -25.17
C TRP A 525 -3.04 2.28 -24.00
N GLY A 526 -3.39 2.93 -22.89
CA GLY A 526 -3.84 2.36 -21.63
C GLY A 526 -4.43 3.50 -20.79
N GLY A 527 -5.49 3.23 -20.05
CA GLY A 527 -6.18 4.21 -19.21
C GLY A 527 -7.69 4.18 -19.42
N GLY A 528 -8.36 5.28 -19.08
CA GLY A 528 -9.81 5.38 -19.16
C GLY A 528 -10.33 6.77 -18.78
N VAL A 529 -11.63 6.87 -18.63
CA VAL A 529 -12.38 8.07 -18.24
C VAL A 529 -13.54 7.69 -17.32
N SER A 530 -13.85 8.55 -16.35
CA SER A 530 -15.09 8.49 -15.57
C SER A 530 -16.02 9.62 -16.00
N LEU A 531 -17.32 9.34 -16.04
CA LEU A 531 -18.38 10.28 -16.34
C LEU A 531 -19.26 10.45 -15.10
N GLU A 532 -19.29 11.68 -14.58
CA GLU A 532 -20.09 12.09 -13.41
C GLU A 532 -19.83 11.25 -12.15
N GLY A 533 -18.66 10.61 -12.06
CA GLY A 533 -18.36 9.70 -10.96
C GLY A 533 -19.27 8.46 -10.91
N ARG A 534 -20.09 8.21 -11.94
CA ARG A 534 -21.09 7.13 -11.97
C ARG A 534 -20.68 6.03 -12.93
N TRP A 535 -20.44 6.38 -14.18
CA TRP A 535 -20.05 5.46 -15.23
C TRP A 535 -18.59 5.66 -15.62
N GLY A 536 -18.01 4.69 -16.31
CA GLY A 536 -16.69 4.88 -16.87
C GLY A 536 -16.39 3.95 -18.03
N SER A 537 -15.29 4.25 -18.70
CA SER A 537 -14.71 3.38 -19.69
C SER A 537 -13.21 3.30 -19.49
N ALA A 538 -12.67 2.10 -19.53
CA ALA A 538 -11.23 1.87 -19.57
C ALA A 538 -10.87 1.07 -20.82
N GLY A 539 -9.61 1.10 -21.21
CA GLY A 539 -9.13 0.18 -22.22
C GLY A 539 -7.61 0.11 -22.34
N MET A 540 -7.16 -0.81 -23.18
CA MET A 540 -5.77 -1.16 -23.36
C MET A 540 -5.52 -1.65 -24.79
N ASP A 541 -4.50 -1.10 -25.45
CA ASP A 541 -3.94 -1.65 -26.68
C ASP A 541 -2.82 -2.63 -26.29
N LEU A 542 -3.22 -3.85 -25.93
CA LEU A 542 -2.33 -4.86 -25.39
C LEU A 542 -1.40 -5.37 -26.49
N THR A 543 -0.11 -5.27 -26.26
CA THR A 543 0.90 -6.22 -26.70
C THR A 543 1.42 -6.92 -25.45
N ASN A 544 1.51 -8.24 -25.39
CA ASN A 544 2.04 -8.93 -24.20
C ASN A 544 3.56 -8.69 -24.05
N SER A 545 4.16 -9.11 -22.93
CA SER A 545 5.60 -8.90 -22.70
C SER A 545 6.52 -9.68 -23.66
N LEU A 546 6.02 -10.74 -24.30
CA LEU A 546 6.76 -11.57 -25.25
C LEU A 546 6.65 -11.07 -26.69
N GLY A 547 5.76 -10.10 -26.96
CA GLY A 547 5.44 -9.65 -28.32
C GLY A 547 4.62 -10.64 -29.16
N THR A 548 4.21 -11.77 -28.59
CA THR A 548 3.53 -12.87 -29.29
C THR A 548 2.02 -12.72 -29.35
N THR A 549 1.41 -11.96 -28.43
CA THR A 549 -0.04 -11.78 -28.36
C THR A 549 -0.39 -10.30 -28.33
N ARG A 550 -1.39 -9.91 -29.13
CA ARG A 550 -1.96 -8.57 -29.22
C ARG A 550 -3.48 -8.62 -29.08
N ALA A 551 -4.06 -7.58 -28.48
CA ALA A 551 -5.51 -7.41 -28.37
C ALA A 551 -5.87 -5.95 -28.07
N LYS A 552 -7.02 -5.49 -28.56
CA LYS A 552 -7.67 -4.28 -28.06
C LYS A 552 -8.69 -4.68 -27.00
N LYS A 553 -8.48 -4.23 -25.76
CA LYS A 553 -9.31 -4.56 -24.61
C LYS A 553 -10.05 -3.30 -24.15
N SER A 554 -11.33 -3.41 -23.86
CA SER A 554 -12.15 -2.31 -23.37
C SER A 554 -13.09 -2.77 -22.27
N TRP A 555 -13.34 -1.90 -21.30
CA TRP A 555 -14.28 -2.10 -20.22
C TRP A 555 -15.25 -0.91 -20.20
N LEU A 556 -16.55 -1.18 -20.07
CA LEU A 556 -17.56 -0.18 -19.76
C LEU A 556 -18.16 -0.50 -18.40
N MET A 557 -18.11 0.48 -17.50
CA MET A 557 -18.58 0.38 -16.13
C MET A 557 -19.93 1.09 -16.04
N LEU A 558 -20.99 0.29 -15.86
CA LEU A 558 -22.39 0.72 -15.81
C LEU A 558 -22.99 0.44 -14.43
N ASP A 559 -24.22 0.88 -14.18
CA ASP A 559 -24.81 0.84 -12.83
C ASP A 559 -24.82 -0.56 -12.16
N ASP A 560 -25.17 -1.60 -12.93
CA ASP A 560 -25.34 -2.98 -12.42
C ASP A 560 -24.45 -4.01 -13.11
N LEU A 561 -23.56 -3.57 -14.00
CA LEU A 561 -22.70 -4.45 -14.78
C LEU A 561 -21.40 -3.81 -15.27
N VAL A 562 -20.42 -4.67 -15.52
CA VAL A 562 -19.23 -4.34 -16.30
C VAL A 562 -19.29 -5.11 -17.61
N LEU A 563 -19.20 -4.40 -18.75
CA LEU A 563 -19.03 -4.99 -20.07
C LEU A 563 -17.53 -5.05 -20.40
N ALA A 564 -16.99 -6.25 -20.63
CA ALA A 564 -15.62 -6.42 -21.10
C ALA A 564 -15.61 -6.85 -22.58
N VAL A 565 -14.89 -6.12 -23.41
CA VAL A 565 -14.79 -6.35 -24.87
C VAL A 565 -13.34 -6.58 -25.26
N GLY A 566 -13.11 -7.59 -26.09
CA GLY A 566 -11.82 -7.86 -26.73
C GLY A 566 -11.96 -7.93 -28.24
N SER A 567 -11.16 -7.17 -28.98
CA SER A 567 -11.10 -7.20 -30.44
C SER A 567 -9.66 -7.26 -30.94
N ASP A 568 -9.49 -7.51 -32.24
CA ASP A 568 -8.18 -7.61 -32.89
C ASP A 568 -7.20 -8.53 -32.13
N ILE A 569 -7.73 -9.62 -31.58
CA ILE A 569 -6.94 -10.61 -30.85
C ILE A 569 -6.12 -11.40 -31.88
N ALA A 570 -4.80 -11.21 -31.85
CA ALA A 570 -3.86 -11.89 -32.71
C ALA A 570 -2.75 -12.50 -31.87
N THR A 571 -2.41 -13.75 -32.15
CA THR A 571 -1.37 -14.46 -31.40
C THR A 571 -0.55 -15.35 -32.32
N SER A 572 0.76 -15.42 -32.09
CA SER A 572 1.66 -16.37 -32.75
C SER A 572 1.88 -17.66 -31.94
N THR A 573 1.22 -17.76 -30.78
CA THR A 573 1.21 -18.91 -29.86
C THR A 573 -0.21 -19.19 -29.40
N ASP A 574 -0.42 -20.19 -28.54
CA ASP A 574 -1.69 -20.32 -27.83
C ASP A 574 -1.88 -19.14 -26.86
N ALA A 575 -3.09 -18.60 -26.82
CA ALA A 575 -3.48 -17.52 -25.93
C ALA A 575 -4.91 -17.72 -25.42
N GLU A 576 -5.14 -17.29 -24.18
CA GLU A 576 -6.44 -17.35 -23.52
C GLU A 576 -6.82 -15.96 -23.02
N THR A 577 -8.12 -15.63 -23.07
CA THR A 577 -8.68 -14.57 -22.23
C THR A 577 -9.33 -15.22 -21.01
N THR A 578 -8.93 -14.82 -19.80
CA THR A 578 -9.52 -15.35 -18.56
C THR A 578 -10.67 -14.45 -18.13
N VAL A 579 -11.88 -14.99 -18.05
CA VAL A 579 -13.04 -14.25 -17.54
C VAL A 579 -13.03 -14.15 -16.03
N GLU A 580 -12.76 -15.25 -15.33
CA GLU A 580 -12.65 -15.31 -13.87
C GLU A 580 -11.73 -16.46 -13.43
N ASN A 581 -11.13 -16.33 -12.25
CA ASN A 581 -10.31 -17.32 -11.57
C ASN A 581 -10.45 -17.09 -10.05
N ARG A 582 -11.58 -17.55 -9.52
CA ARG A 582 -12.00 -17.35 -8.12
C ARG A 582 -11.45 -18.46 -7.22
N GLY A 583 -11.05 -18.09 -6.00
CA GLY A 583 -10.54 -19.04 -5.01
C GLY A 583 -11.64 -19.40 -4.00
N PHE A 584 -11.79 -20.69 -3.67
CA PHE A 584 -12.79 -21.13 -2.69
C PHE A 584 -12.14 -21.95 -1.59
N ALA A 585 -12.66 -21.87 -0.36
CA ALA A 585 -12.18 -22.71 0.73
C ALA A 585 -12.41 -24.19 0.39
N VAL A 586 -11.58 -25.06 0.95
CA VAL A 586 -11.68 -26.51 0.74
C VAL A 586 -13.01 -27.03 1.23
N GLY A 587 -13.63 -27.90 0.43
CA GLY A 587 -14.93 -28.46 0.78
C GLY A 587 -16.07 -27.45 0.66
N THR A 588 -15.84 -26.26 0.09
CA THR A 588 -16.92 -25.35 -0.29
C THR A 588 -17.74 -26.00 -1.40
N ASP A 589 -19.07 -26.06 -1.23
CA ASP A 589 -20.00 -26.44 -2.29
C ASP A 589 -20.13 -25.31 -3.31
N VAL A 590 -19.19 -25.27 -4.26
CA VAL A 590 -19.20 -24.27 -5.33
C VAL A 590 -20.18 -24.70 -6.40
N VAL A 591 -21.20 -23.87 -6.60
CA VAL A 591 -22.23 -24.13 -7.62
C VAL A 591 -21.89 -23.33 -8.87
N VAL A 592 -21.59 -24.01 -9.96
CA VAL A 592 -21.45 -23.35 -11.27
C VAL A 592 -22.58 -23.78 -12.17
N THR A 593 -23.28 -22.80 -12.74
CA THR A 593 -24.38 -23.03 -13.67
C THR A 593 -24.03 -22.45 -15.03
N VAL A 594 -24.14 -23.22 -16.11
CA VAL A 594 -23.93 -22.76 -17.49
C VAL A 594 -25.20 -23.07 -18.29
N ASP A 595 -25.80 -22.06 -18.90
CA ASP A 595 -27.04 -22.18 -19.68
C ASP A 595 -28.20 -22.92 -18.95
N GLY A 596 -28.23 -22.81 -17.62
CA GLY A 596 -29.25 -23.42 -16.76
C GLY A 596 -28.90 -24.80 -16.22
N THR A 597 -27.76 -25.37 -16.63
CA THR A 597 -27.26 -26.67 -16.16
C THR A 597 -26.20 -26.47 -15.08
N ARG A 598 -26.34 -27.15 -13.93
CA ARG A 598 -25.32 -27.17 -12.86
C ARG A 598 -24.17 -28.09 -13.25
N HIS A 599 -22.94 -27.67 -12.95
CA HIS A 599 -21.70 -28.40 -13.18
C HIS A 599 -20.91 -28.52 -11.88
N ASP A 600 -20.56 -29.77 -11.52
CA ASP A 600 -19.74 -30.08 -10.34
C ASP A 600 -18.30 -30.52 -10.72
N ALA A 601 -18.01 -30.67 -12.03
CA ALA A 601 -16.69 -31.01 -12.56
C ALA A 601 -16.36 -30.29 -13.88
N ALA A 602 -15.07 -30.06 -14.15
CA ALA A 602 -14.56 -29.32 -15.31
C ALA A 602 -15.27 -29.76 -16.61
N THR A 603 -15.83 -28.79 -17.34
CA THR A 603 -16.63 -29.03 -18.55
C THR A 603 -16.33 -27.97 -19.61
N ASP A 604 -16.09 -28.41 -20.85
CA ASP A 604 -15.96 -27.54 -22.01
C ASP A 604 -17.35 -27.19 -22.57
N HIS A 605 -17.57 -25.91 -22.87
CA HIS A 605 -18.78 -25.38 -23.47
C HIS A 605 -18.43 -24.61 -24.76
N VAL A 606 -19.12 -24.97 -25.83
CA VAL A 606 -19.05 -24.23 -27.09
C VAL A 606 -20.20 -23.23 -27.09
N ASP A 607 -19.87 -21.94 -27.28
CA ASP A 607 -20.81 -20.82 -27.33
C ASP A 607 -21.84 -20.77 -26.18
N PRO A 608 -21.42 -20.81 -24.90
CA PRO A 608 -22.36 -20.61 -23.80
C PRO A 608 -23.00 -19.22 -23.90
N ARG A 609 -24.27 -19.07 -23.51
CA ARG A 609 -24.92 -17.75 -23.47
C ARG A 609 -24.76 -17.07 -22.13
N TRP A 610 -24.67 -17.83 -21.06
CA TRP A 610 -24.37 -17.31 -19.74
C TRP A 610 -23.82 -18.39 -18.81
N ALA A 611 -23.06 -17.94 -17.81
CA ALA A 611 -22.61 -18.74 -16.68
C ALA A 611 -22.92 -17.99 -15.37
N HIS A 612 -23.05 -18.71 -14.26
CA HIS A 612 -23.17 -18.14 -12.92
C HIS A 612 -22.26 -18.93 -11.98
N VAL A 613 -21.44 -18.21 -11.23
CA VAL A 613 -20.61 -18.74 -10.15
C VAL A 613 -21.31 -18.40 -8.85
N GLY A 614 -22.03 -19.38 -8.32
CA GLY A 614 -22.76 -19.32 -7.07
C GLY A 614 -22.00 -20.00 -5.93
N GLY A 615 -22.76 -20.65 -5.04
CA GLY A 615 -22.25 -21.21 -3.79
C GLY A 615 -22.47 -20.25 -2.61
N PRO A 616 -21.73 -20.42 -1.49
CA PRO A 616 -21.93 -19.63 -0.27
C PRO A 616 -21.72 -18.13 -0.45
N HIS A 617 -20.95 -17.74 -1.45
CA HIS A 617 -20.55 -16.35 -1.69
C HIS A 617 -21.32 -15.64 -2.81
N ASP A 618 -22.15 -16.37 -3.59
CA ASP A 618 -22.90 -15.85 -4.74
C ASP A 618 -22.11 -14.82 -5.58
N VAL A 619 -21.00 -15.25 -6.18
CA VAL A 619 -19.95 -14.37 -6.73
C VAL A 619 -20.45 -13.48 -7.86
N ALA A 620 -20.87 -14.05 -8.99
CA ALA A 620 -21.31 -13.29 -10.16
C ALA A 620 -21.99 -14.14 -11.25
N GLY A 621 -22.83 -13.49 -12.05
CA GLY A 621 -23.30 -13.99 -13.35
C GLY A 621 -22.51 -13.37 -14.51
N TYR A 622 -22.21 -14.16 -15.53
CA TYR A 622 -21.47 -13.81 -16.73
C TYR A 622 -22.35 -14.05 -17.96
N VAL A 623 -22.62 -13.03 -18.78
CA VAL A 623 -23.43 -13.15 -20.01
C VAL A 623 -22.56 -13.00 -21.24
N PHE A 624 -22.66 -13.94 -22.17
CA PHE A 624 -21.87 -13.97 -23.41
C PHE A 624 -22.68 -13.46 -24.61
N VAL A 625 -22.25 -12.34 -25.21
CA VAL A 625 -22.98 -11.69 -26.32
C VAL A 625 -22.35 -12.07 -27.66
N ALA A 626 -22.96 -13.00 -28.40
CA ALA A 626 -22.46 -13.38 -29.73
C ALA A 626 -22.53 -12.22 -30.73
N PRO A 627 -21.51 -12.00 -31.58
CA PRO A 627 -21.61 -11.03 -32.66
C PRO A 627 -22.58 -11.51 -33.76
N PRO A 628 -23.20 -10.61 -34.53
CA PRO A 628 -24.26 -10.95 -35.49
C PRO A 628 -23.86 -11.87 -36.66
N SER A 629 -22.58 -12.18 -36.90
CA SER A 629 -22.15 -12.71 -38.22
C SER A 629 -20.91 -13.61 -38.28
N SER A 630 -20.54 -14.40 -37.26
CA SER A 630 -19.38 -15.31 -37.38
C SER A 630 -19.69 -16.77 -37.02
N ARG A 631 -19.10 -17.70 -37.78
CA ARG A 631 -18.94 -19.12 -37.41
C ARG A 631 -18.27 -19.23 -36.03
N PRO A 632 -18.61 -20.26 -35.23
CA PRO A 632 -18.11 -20.37 -33.88
C PRO A 632 -16.62 -20.73 -33.89
N THR A 633 -15.78 -19.80 -33.45
CA THR A 633 -14.34 -20.04 -33.18
C THR A 633 -14.00 -19.92 -31.70
N SER A 634 -14.99 -19.66 -30.83
CA SER A 634 -14.85 -19.57 -29.39
C SER A 634 -15.18 -20.86 -28.66
N ARG A 635 -14.19 -21.39 -27.92
CA ARG A 635 -14.38 -22.47 -26.96
C ARG A 635 -14.16 -21.95 -25.56
N SER A 636 -15.20 -22.01 -24.74
CA SER A 636 -15.12 -21.79 -23.29
C SER A 636 -14.89 -23.08 -22.54
N ARG A 637 -13.98 -23.05 -21.57
CA ARG A 637 -13.64 -24.21 -20.75
C ARG A 637 -13.83 -23.89 -19.28
N TRP A 638 -14.92 -24.35 -18.67
CA TRP A 638 -14.97 -24.34 -17.22
C TRP A 638 -14.01 -25.41 -16.67
N SER A 639 -13.12 -25.07 -15.73
CA SER A 639 -12.22 -26.04 -15.11
C SER A 639 -12.08 -25.82 -13.61
N ALA A 640 -12.54 -26.78 -12.80
CA ALA A 640 -12.07 -26.91 -11.44
C ALA A 640 -10.66 -27.51 -11.41
N ARG A 641 -9.73 -26.87 -10.69
CA ARG A 641 -8.33 -27.26 -10.55
C ARG A 641 -7.98 -27.43 -9.07
N THR A 642 -7.03 -28.30 -8.77
CA THR A 642 -6.40 -28.36 -7.45
C THR A 642 -5.38 -27.21 -7.31
N PRO A 643 -4.90 -26.89 -6.08
CA PRO A 643 -4.05 -25.72 -5.89
C PRO A 643 -2.77 -25.81 -6.72
N TRP A 644 -2.38 -24.69 -7.35
CA TRP A 644 -1.03 -24.56 -7.91
C TRP A 644 -0.05 -24.47 -6.73
N HIS A 645 0.65 -25.55 -6.45
CA HIS A 645 1.73 -25.56 -5.46
C HIS A 645 3.05 -25.20 -6.13
N THR A 646 3.27 -23.91 -6.31
CA THR A 646 4.61 -23.35 -6.52
C THR A 646 4.83 -22.28 -5.47
N SER A 647 5.91 -22.37 -4.71
CA SER A 647 6.22 -21.41 -3.64
C SER A 647 6.41 -20.01 -4.23
N CYS A 648 5.36 -19.21 -4.27
CA CYS A 648 5.41 -17.79 -4.66
C CYS A 648 6.04 -16.90 -3.58
N GLY A 649 6.41 -17.46 -2.42
CA GLY A 649 7.09 -16.72 -1.36
C GLY A 649 8.17 -17.60 -0.71
N SER A 650 9.39 -17.07 -0.63
CA SER A 650 10.23 -17.33 0.54
C SER A 650 9.71 -16.42 1.67
N PRO A 651 9.93 -16.73 2.96
CA PRO A 651 9.71 -15.77 4.02
C PRO A 651 10.66 -14.59 3.77
N SER A 652 10.17 -13.57 3.08
CA SER A 652 10.94 -12.36 2.82
C SER A 652 11.05 -11.63 4.15
N VAL A 653 12.24 -11.69 4.74
CA VAL A 653 12.67 -10.82 5.85
C VAL A 653 12.81 -9.34 5.38
N ALA A 654 12.43 -9.04 4.13
CA ALA A 654 12.63 -7.77 3.45
C ALA A 654 11.43 -6.81 3.51
N SER A 655 10.34 -7.14 4.21
CA SER A 655 9.24 -6.18 4.42
C SER A 655 9.66 -5.17 5.49
N GLY A 656 10.31 -4.10 5.04
CA GLY A 656 10.55 -2.89 5.80
C GLY A 656 9.30 -2.02 6.01
N SER A 657 8.13 -2.63 6.18
CA SER A 657 6.94 -1.89 6.64
C SER A 657 7.02 -1.76 8.16
N SER A 658 6.84 -0.53 8.64
CA SER A 658 6.90 -0.14 10.04
C SER A 658 5.66 -0.55 10.86
N SER A 659 4.91 -1.57 10.42
CA SER A 659 3.73 -2.08 11.10
C SER A 659 4.08 -3.30 11.98
N PRO A 660 3.75 -3.29 13.29
CA PRO A 660 4.27 -4.25 14.26
C PRO A 660 3.50 -5.57 14.24
N THR A 661 4.00 -6.60 13.58
CA THR A 661 3.40 -7.94 13.68
C THR A 661 4.40 -8.99 14.11
N SER A 662 4.11 -9.54 15.28
CA SER A 662 4.80 -10.59 16.01
C SER A 662 5.45 -11.63 15.10
N SER A 663 6.78 -11.72 15.18
CA SER A 663 7.54 -12.80 14.59
C SER A 663 7.28 -14.09 15.38
N ARG A 664 6.53 -15.03 14.81
CA ARG A 664 6.77 -16.45 15.09
C ARG A 664 7.99 -16.87 14.25
N PRO A 665 9.00 -17.54 14.83
CA PRO A 665 10.02 -18.19 14.01
C PRO A 665 9.34 -19.28 13.16
N PRO A 666 9.83 -19.59 11.95
CA PRO A 666 9.26 -20.65 11.14
C PRO A 666 9.57 -21.99 11.82
N THR A 667 8.66 -22.46 12.66
CA THR A 667 8.64 -23.86 13.02
C THR A 667 8.27 -24.63 11.76
N ARG A 668 9.18 -25.53 11.38
CA ARG A 668 8.97 -26.57 10.36
C ARG A 668 7.89 -27.51 10.89
N ALA A 669 6.64 -27.06 10.88
CA ALA A 669 5.47 -27.82 11.24
C ALA A 669 4.65 -28.00 9.97
N SER A 670 4.89 -29.13 9.31
CA SER A 670 3.85 -29.79 8.51
C SER A 670 2.67 -30.08 9.43
N SER A 671 1.77 -29.11 9.63
CA SER A 671 0.42 -29.37 10.10
C SER A 671 -0.52 -29.40 8.90
N PRO A 672 -1.48 -30.33 8.85
CA PRO A 672 -2.36 -30.50 7.70
C PRO A 672 -3.35 -29.33 7.70
N ARG A 673 -3.07 -28.30 6.90
CA ARG A 673 -4.02 -27.20 6.67
C ARG A 673 -4.87 -27.53 5.43
N PRO A 674 -6.17 -27.19 5.45
CA PRO A 674 -7.10 -27.60 4.41
C PRO A 674 -6.64 -27.04 3.06
N SER A 675 -6.30 -27.94 2.14
CA SER A 675 -5.91 -27.69 0.75
C SER A 675 -7.03 -27.15 -0.15
N ARG A 676 -7.00 -25.83 -0.49
CA ARG A 676 -7.67 -25.22 -1.66
C ARG A 676 -8.31 -26.16 -2.70
N TRP A 677 -9.60 -26.12 -3.04
CA TRP A 677 -10.01 -26.50 -4.40
C TRP A 677 -10.27 -25.21 -5.18
N GLN A 678 -9.69 -25.08 -6.37
CA GLN A 678 -10.10 -24.06 -7.33
C GLN A 678 -11.27 -24.62 -8.13
N SER A 679 -12.33 -23.85 -8.24
CA SER A 679 -13.38 -24.04 -9.24
C SER A 679 -13.32 -22.84 -10.16
N SER A 680 -12.63 -22.98 -11.28
CA SER A 680 -12.49 -21.88 -12.24
C SER A 680 -13.63 -21.94 -13.23
N PRO A 681 -14.43 -20.87 -13.42
CA PRO A 681 -14.77 -20.47 -14.77
C PRO A 681 -13.52 -19.95 -15.48
N ALA A 682 -12.65 -20.86 -15.92
CA ALA A 682 -12.05 -20.54 -17.20
C ALA A 682 -13.25 -20.38 -18.16
N VAL A 683 -13.41 -19.20 -18.71
CA VAL A 683 -14.10 -19.07 -19.97
C VAL A 683 -12.99 -18.62 -20.85
N THR A 684 -12.16 -19.59 -21.23
CA THR A 684 -11.25 -19.41 -22.34
C THR A 684 -12.09 -19.02 -23.55
N ALA A 685 -11.59 -18.15 -24.37
CA ALA A 685 -12.22 -17.85 -25.65
C ALA A 685 -11.08 -17.58 -26.61
N THR A 686 -10.93 -18.44 -27.62
CA THR A 686 -10.46 -18.00 -28.93
C THR A 686 -11.60 -17.18 -29.58
N PRO A 687 -11.36 -16.10 -30.33
CA PRO A 687 -12.31 -14.96 -30.44
C PRO A 687 -13.63 -15.32 -31.16
N PRO A 688 -14.80 -14.65 -30.93
CA PRO A 688 -15.06 -13.19 -30.71
C PRO A 688 -15.88 -12.85 -29.39
N PRO A 689 -16.35 -11.60 -29.10
CA PRO A 689 -16.30 -11.00 -27.75
C PRO A 689 -17.52 -11.20 -26.81
N SER A 690 -17.27 -10.89 -25.52
CA SER A 690 -18.16 -10.24 -24.52
C SER A 690 -18.70 -11.10 -23.37
N PRO A 691 -18.02 -11.20 -22.19
CA PRO A 691 -18.68 -11.46 -20.91
C PRO A 691 -19.22 -10.16 -20.27
N CYS A 692 -20.47 -10.15 -19.81
CA CYS A 692 -21.04 -9.10 -18.95
C CYS A 692 -21.26 -9.63 -17.53
N LEU A 693 -20.74 -8.93 -16.52
CA LEU A 693 -20.99 -9.28 -15.12
C LEU A 693 -22.34 -8.73 -14.66
N ARG A 694 -23.36 -9.53 -14.32
CA ARG A 694 -24.67 -9.01 -13.85
C ARG A 694 -25.16 -9.71 -12.58
N ARG A 695 -25.60 -8.93 -11.57
CA ARG A 695 -26.23 -9.45 -10.34
C ARG A 695 -27.76 -9.41 -10.45
N ARG A 696 -28.44 -10.56 -10.37
CA ARG A 696 -29.91 -10.62 -10.28
C ARG A 696 -30.37 -10.46 -8.83
N ARG A 697 -31.22 -9.47 -8.54
CA ARG A 697 -32.07 -9.49 -7.34
C ARG A 697 -33.16 -10.56 -7.53
N ARG A 698 -33.25 -11.54 -6.62
CA ARG A 698 -34.42 -12.44 -6.55
C ARG A 698 -35.66 -11.59 -6.23
N ARG A 699 -36.72 -11.75 -7.03
CA ARG A 699 -38.09 -11.41 -6.62
C ARG A 699 -38.65 -12.56 -5.81
#